data_AF-G3NEN5-F1
#
_entry.id   AF-G3NEN5-F1
#
_cell.length_a   1.000
_cell.length_b   1.000
_cell.length_c   1.000
_cell.angle_alpha   90.00
_cell.angle_beta   90.00
_cell.angle_gamma   90.00
#
_symmetry.space_group_name_H-M   'P 1'
#
loop_
_entity.id
_entity.type
_entity.pdbx_description
1 polymer ?
#
loop_
_entity_poly.entity_id
_entity_poly.type
_entity_poly.pdbx_seq_one_letter_code
_entity_poly.pdbx_strand_id
1 'polypeptide(L)'
;MADTLTLFTSIGLSEQKAKETMKNEALSSALKEAIIQAQRVRGASGVDKAAGTLLYSMASRLKDPKRLAFLSDSIVLCKICTELQLAAALEFVKSHPEDPIDQKAFERACGVGVVVTPEQIEEAVESIIKKHKDQLLKERYHFNMGLLMGEARSALKWADGKVVKNEVDLQVLHLLGPKTEADLEKKLKPQKAKAAGGEVKKKEEDVALTEEGVSGEGKSLMEQLRGEALKFHKPGENYKTEGYVVTPNTMDLLKKHMEITGGQIRTRFPPEPNGILHIGHAKAINFNFGYAKANNGICFLRYDDTNPEKEEEKYFTAIRDMVEWLGYKPHAVTHASDNFQQLYDLAVDLVRRGHAYVCHQKGEELKGHNSPPSPWRDRPAEESLVLFERMKKGLFAEGEATLRMKTVMEDGKLDPVAYRIKYTPHHRTGDQWCIYPTYDYTHCLCDSIENITHSLCTKEFQARRSSYFWLCNALDLYCPVQWEYGRLNLTYTVVSKRKIIKLVESGVVRDWDDPRLFTLTALRRRGFPAEAIINFCARVGVTVSQTTTEPHLLEPLKVTVTNLPEHSQSAVRVPNFPANEAKGSHTVPFARTIFIEQSDFREVMEKGYKRLTPEQPVGLRHAGYVISFQKVIKDARGKVVELEVTCCGSETAEKPKAFIHWVSQPLVCEVRLYERLFLHKHPEDQSVVPNGFLSDINPSSMHVISDALVDTSVRGAKVLDKFQFERVGYFSLDPDSTAEKLVFNRTVTLKEDPGKM
;
A
#
# COMPACT_ATOMS: atom_id res chain seq x y z
N MET A 1 30.61 47.63 1.14
CA MET A 1 29.48 47.38 0.21
C MET A 1 29.48 45.95 -0.34
N ALA A 2 30.61 45.40 -0.80
CA ALA A 2 30.67 44.03 -1.34
C ALA A 2 30.23 42.93 -0.36
N ASP A 3 30.62 43.04 0.92
CA ASP A 3 30.31 42.06 1.97
C ASP A 3 28.80 41.93 2.28
N THR A 4 28.08 43.06 2.31
CA THR A 4 26.61 43.07 2.54
C THR A 4 25.83 42.52 1.36
N LEU A 5 26.27 42.81 0.13
CA LEU A 5 25.62 42.31 -1.07
C LEU A 5 25.71 40.77 -1.10
N THR A 6 26.91 40.22 -0.85
CA THR A 6 27.15 38.78 -0.76
C THR A 6 26.29 38.13 0.33
N LEU A 7 26.22 38.75 1.51
CA LEU A 7 25.41 38.27 2.62
C LEU A 7 23.91 38.17 2.25
N PHE A 8 23.34 39.19 1.62
CA PHE A 8 21.94 39.18 1.21
C PHE A 8 21.67 38.19 0.08
N THR A 9 22.57 38.05 -0.89
CA THR A 9 22.42 37.03 -1.94
C THR A 9 22.56 35.61 -1.40
N SER A 10 23.37 35.39 -0.35
CA SER A 10 23.58 34.07 0.25
C SER A 10 22.31 33.48 0.85
N ILE A 11 21.39 34.34 1.31
CA ILE A 11 20.10 33.93 1.89
C ILE A 11 18.96 33.90 0.84
N GLY A 12 19.28 33.97 -0.45
CA GLY A 12 18.31 33.76 -1.53
C GLY A 12 17.69 35.03 -2.14
N LEU A 13 18.12 36.24 -1.76
CA LEU A 13 17.70 37.46 -2.45
C LEU A 13 18.36 37.54 -3.83
N SER A 14 17.60 37.97 -4.85
CA SER A 14 18.19 38.32 -6.14
C SER A 14 19.15 39.50 -5.98
N GLU A 15 20.17 39.57 -6.84
CA GLU A 15 21.15 40.67 -6.79
C GLU A 15 20.48 42.05 -6.90
N GLN A 16 19.44 42.16 -7.74
CA GLN A 16 18.62 43.37 -7.84
C GLN A 16 17.95 43.71 -6.51
N LYS A 17 17.28 42.74 -5.88
CA LYS A 17 16.57 42.96 -4.62
C LYS A 17 17.51 43.27 -3.46
N ALA A 18 18.69 42.65 -3.44
CA ALA A 18 19.73 42.94 -2.46
C ALA A 18 20.23 44.39 -2.60
N LYS A 19 20.50 44.87 -3.82
CA LYS A 19 20.89 46.26 -4.09
C LYS A 19 19.80 47.26 -3.69
N GLU A 20 18.52 46.96 -3.94
CA GLU A 20 17.39 47.78 -3.47
C GLU A 20 17.33 47.83 -1.93
N THR A 21 17.47 46.68 -1.28
CA THR A 21 17.42 46.56 0.18
C THR A 21 18.55 47.34 0.86
N MET A 22 19.75 47.33 0.27
CA MET A 22 20.90 48.11 0.77
C MET A 22 20.69 49.62 0.75
N LYS A 23 19.77 50.14 -0.09
CA LYS A 23 19.42 51.57 -0.08
C LYS A 23 18.57 51.98 1.12
N ASN A 24 17.92 51.02 1.78
CA ASN A 24 17.17 51.24 3.00
C ASN A 24 18.06 50.86 4.20
N GLU A 25 18.71 51.85 4.82
CA GLU A 25 19.67 51.62 5.91
C GLU A 25 19.06 50.88 7.10
N ALA A 26 17.83 51.23 7.49
CA ALA A 26 17.14 50.61 8.62
C ALA A 26 16.83 49.12 8.35
N LEU A 27 16.28 48.81 7.18
CA LEU A 27 16.01 47.44 6.77
C LEU A 27 17.30 46.64 6.58
N SER A 28 18.32 47.27 5.97
CA SER A 28 19.62 46.63 5.76
C SER A 28 20.28 46.26 7.09
N SER A 29 20.20 47.13 8.10
CA SER A 29 20.73 46.86 9.44
C SER A 29 19.97 45.73 10.14
N ALA A 30 18.63 45.79 10.18
CA ALA A 30 17.80 44.77 10.82
C ALA A 30 17.98 43.40 10.17
N LEU A 31 18.07 43.35 8.83
CA LEU A 31 18.28 42.09 8.11
C LEU A 31 19.66 41.50 8.39
N LYS A 32 20.72 42.32 8.45
CA LYS A 32 22.06 41.83 8.84
C LYS A 32 22.05 41.22 10.22
N GLU A 33 21.45 41.91 11.18
CA GLU A 33 21.36 41.43 12.57
C GLU A 33 20.59 40.11 12.67
N ALA A 34 19.48 39.99 11.93
CA ALA A 34 18.69 38.76 11.86
C ALA A 34 19.48 37.58 11.27
N ILE A 35 20.24 37.83 10.19
CA ILE A 35 21.09 36.80 9.56
C ILE A 35 22.21 36.37 10.50
N ILE A 36 22.90 37.32 11.16
CA ILE A 36 23.98 37.01 12.11
C ILE A 36 23.44 36.19 13.27
N GLN A 37 22.27 36.56 13.81
CA GLN A 37 21.63 35.79 14.87
C GLN A 37 21.27 34.37 14.40
N ALA A 38 20.67 34.22 13.22
CA ALA A 38 20.34 32.92 12.66
C ALA A 38 21.59 32.04 12.43
N GLN A 39 22.67 32.62 11.91
CA GLN A 39 23.95 31.94 11.70
C GLN A 39 24.62 31.55 13.02
N ARG A 40 24.43 32.32 14.10
CA ARG A 40 24.93 31.95 15.43
C ARG A 40 24.29 30.67 15.96
N VAL A 41 23.01 30.45 15.67
CA VAL A 41 22.24 29.28 16.15
C VAL A 41 22.50 28.03 15.30
N ARG A 42 22.62 28.15 13.98
CA ARG A 42 22.73 27.00 13.06
C ARG A 42 24.01 26.92 12.21
N GLY A 43 24.92 27.86 12.35
CA GLY A 43 26.10 28.00 11.50
C GLY A 43 25.80 28.67 10.15
N ALA A 44 26.84 29.10 9.43
CA ALA A 44 26.70 29.82 8.15
C ALA A 44 26.04 28.99 7.04
N SER A 45 26.22 27.66 7.04
CA SER A 45 25.59 26.71 6.10
C SER A 45 24.17 26.31 6.50
N GLY A 46 23.69 26.72 7.68
CA GLY A 46 22.40 26.32 8.24
C GLY A 46 21.24 27.28 7.95
N VAL A 47 21.47 28.39 7.24
CA VAL A 47 20.42 29.31 6.77
C VAL A 47 20.17 29.05 5.28
N ASP A 48 19.18 28.23 4.97
CA ASP A 48 18.79 27.97 3.58
C ASP A 48 18.02 29.17 2.96
N LYS A 49 17.77 29.10 1.65
CA LYS A 49 17.07 30.17 0.91
C LYS A 49 15.63 30.40 1.39
N ALA A 50 14.96 29.37 1.94
CA ALA A 50 13.60 29.47 2.42
C ALA A 50 13.56 30.25 3.75
N ALA A 51 14.41 29.87 4.72
CA ALA A 51 14.62 30.61 5.96
C ALA A 51 15.09 32.04 5.67
N GLY A 52 15.97 32.23 4.70
CA GLY A 52 16.44 33.54 4.26
C GLY A 52 15.33 34.46 3.77
N THR A 53 14.38 33.93 2.99
CA THR A 53 13.20 34.68 2.54
C THR A 53 12.32 35.10 3.71
N LEU A 54 12.13 34.23 4.71
CA LEU A 54 11.38 34.53 5.93
C LEU A 54 12.09 35.58 6.81
N LEU A 55 13.42 35.50 6.96
CA LEU A 55 14.20 36.50 7.68
C LEU A 55 14.09 37.88 7.01
N TYR A 56 14.11 37.93 5.67
CA TYR A 56 13.84 39.15 4.92
C TYR A 56 12.45 39.72 5.18
N SER A 57 11.41 38.88 5.06
CA SER A 57 10.02 39.26 5.32
C SER A 57 9.85 39.76 6.76
N MET A 58 10.43 39.07 7.74
CA MET A 58 10.44 39.45 9.14
C MET A 58 11.10 40.82 9.34
N ALA A 59 12.33 41.01 8.87
CA ALA A 59 13.07 42.27 9.02
C ALA A 59 12.36 43.46 8.36
N SER A 60 11.63 43.23 7.26
CA SER A 60 10.87 44.27 6.56
C SER A 60 9.57 44.70 7.25
N ARG A 61 9.03 43.88 8.16
CA ARG A 61 7.70 44.06 8.77
C ARG A 61 7.73 44.21 10.29
N LEU A 62 8.79 43.77 10.94
CA LEU A 62 8.93 43.80 12.39
C LEU A 62 9.07 45.25 12.87
N LYS A 63 8.16 45.66 13.75
CA LYS A 63 8.16 47.01 14.33
C LYS A 63 8.91 47.09 15.66
N ASP A 64 8.91 46.01 16.43
CA ASP A 64 9.58 45.94 17.73
C ASP A 64 10.94 45.24 17.57
N PRO A 65 12.06 45.99 17.57
CA PRO A 65 13.40 45.43 17.36
C PRO A 65 13.81 44.47 18.49
N LYS A 66 13.21 44.57 19.69
CA LYS A 66 13.52 43.66 20.81
C LYS A 66 13.15 42.20 20.49
N ARG A 67 12.23 41.99 19.55
CA ARG A 67 11.72 40.67 19.17
C ARG A 67 12.50 40.05 18.00
N LEU A 68 13.46 40.78 17.44
CA LEU A 68 14.22 40.36 16.26
C LEU A 68 14.99 39.06 16.53
N ALA A 69 15.69 38.98 17.66
CA ALA A 69 16.44 37.78 18.02
C ALA A 69 15.51 36.57 18.20
N PHE A 70 14.43 36.76 18.96
CA PHE A 70 13.45 35.71 19.24
C PHE A 70 12.79 35.13 17.97
N LEU A 71 12.37 35.98 17.03
CA LEU A 71 11.77 35.54 15.78
C LEU A 71 12.80 34.94 14.81
N SER A 72 14.03 35.47 14.79
CA SER A 72 15.13 34.90 13.98
C SER A 72 15.46 33.48 14.44
N ASP A 73 15.53 33.25 15.75
CA ASP A 73 15.73 31.93 16.34
C ASP A 73 14.57 30.98 15.98
N SER A 74 13.34 31.48 16.06
CA SER A 74 12.14 30.69 15.72
C SER A 74 12.10 30.27 14.24
N ILE A 75 12.60 31.10 13.33
CA ILE A 75 12.69 30.77 11.90
C ILE A 75 13.78 29.71 11.65
N VAL A 76 14.99 29.91 12.19
CA VAL A 76 16.12 29.01 11.91
C VAL A 76 16.04 27.66 12.66
N LEU A 77 15.27 27.60 13.75
CA LEU A 77 14.91 26.36 14.43
C LEU A 77 13.72 25.64 13.77
N CYS A 78 13.25 26.12 12.62
CA CYS A 78 12.11 25.56 11.88
C CYS A 78 10.82 25.49 12.72
N LYS A 79 10.62 26.43 13.64
CA LYS A 79 9.32 26.61 14.32
C LYS A 79 8.36 27.41 13.43
N ILE A 80 8.90 28.41 12.72
CA ILE A 80 8.20 29.21 11.73
C ILE A 80 8.81 28.92 10.36
N CYS A 81 8.05 28.21 9.51
CA CYS A 81 8.53 27.76 8.20
C CYS A 81 7.74 28.34 7.03
N THR A 82 6.68 29.11 7.30
CA THR A 82 5.81 29.69 6.27
C THR A 82 5.54 31.18 6.50
N GLU A 83 5.24 31.91 5.43
CA GLU A 83 4.86 33.34 5.51
C GLU A 83 3.61 33.57 6.36
N LEU A 84 2.71 32.60 6.41
CA LEU A 84 1.51 32.70 7.22
C LEU A 84 1.80 32.56 8.71
N GLN A 85 2.64 31.60 9.09
CA GLN A 85 3.13 31.48 10.48
C GLN A 85 3.91 32.73 10.88
N LEU A 86 4.73 33.27 9.98
CA LEU A 86 5.43 34.53 10.22
C LEU A 86 4.48 35.72 10.39
N ALA A 87 3.43 35.81 9.58
CA ALA A 87 2.41 36.85 9.72
C ALA A 87 1.70 36.78 11.08
N ALA A 88 1.32 35.56 11.51
CA ALA A 88 0.74 35.34 12.82
C ALA A 88 1.72 35.66 13.97
N ALA A 89 3.00 35.32 13.81
CA ALA A 89 4.04 35.65 14.78
C ALA A 89 4.24 37.16 14.93
N LEU A 90 4.26 37.89 13.81
CA LEU A 90 4.34 39.35 13.80
C LEU A 90 3.12 40.01 14.46
N GLU A 91 1.93 39.46 14.25
CA GLU A 91 0.70 39.92 14.92
C GLU A 91 0.70 39.60 16.42
N PHE A 92 1.19 38.42 16.81
CA PHE A 92 1.31 38.02 18.20
C PHE A 92 2.25 38.94 18.98
N VAL A 93 3.47 39.16 18.49
CA VAL A 93 4.42 40.04 19.18
C VAL A 93 3.96 41.50 19.23
N LYS A 94 3.17 41.94 18.25
CA LYS A 94 2.56 43.27 18.25
C LYS A 94 1.46 43.41 19.31
N SER A 95 0.69 42.34 19.55
CA SER A 95 -0.41 42.33 20.54
C SER A 95 0.05 41.99 21.95
N HIS A 96 1.26 41.43 22.11
CA HIS A 96 1.84 41.02 23.39
C HIS A 96 3.19 41.70 23.62
N PRO A 97 3.20 43.02 23.93
CA PRO A 97 4.43 43.79 24.14
C PRO A 97 5.16 43.44 25.45
N GLU A 98 4.49 42.74 26.37
CA GLU A 98 5.01 42.34 27.70
C GLU A 98 6.23 41.39 27.60
N ASP A 99 7.14 41.47 28.57
CA ASP A 99 8.23 40.52 28.76
C ASP A 99 8.08 39.79 30.11
N PRO A 100 8.31 38.46 30.19
CA PRO A 100 8.69 37.55 29.09
C PRO A 100 7.49 37.15 28.20
N ILE A 101 7.74 36.80 26.93
CA ILE A 101 6.72 36.17 26.06
C ILE A 101 6.36 34.80 26.62
N ASP A 102 5.06 34.51 26.75
CA ASP A 102 4.59 33.15 26.96
C ASP A 102 4.83 32.31 25.70
N GLN A 103 5.87 31.46 25.77
CA GLN A 103 6.30 30.59 24.69
C GLN A 103 5.18 29.65 24.21
N LYS A 104 4.36 29.12 25.11
CA LYS A 104 3.29 28.17 24.75
C LYS A 104 2.14 28.90 24.04
N ALA A 105 1.80 30.10 24.50
CA ALA A 105 0.80 30.93 23.84
C ALA A 105 1.26 31.36 22.45
N PHE A 106 2.53 31.77 22.31
CA PHE A 106 3.14 32.11 21.02
C PHE A 106 3.12 30.93 20.04
N GLU A 107 3.64 29.77 20.47
CA GLU A 107 3.71 28.58 19.62
C GLU A 107 2.32 28.14 19.13
N ARG A 108 1.31 28.18 20.01
CA ARG A 108 -0.08 27.86 19.65
C ARG A 108 -0.67 28.88 18.67
N ALA A 109 -0.49 30.18 18.90
CA ALA A 109 -1.05 31.23 18.07
C ALA A 109 -0.44 31.24 16.66
N CYS A 110 0.84 30.86 16.56
CA CYS A 110 1.60 30.83 15.31
C CYS A 110 1.52 29.48 14.59
N GLY A 111 0.82 28.49 15.13
CA GLY A 111 0.73 27.15 14.51
C GLY A 111 2.07 26.41 14.48
N VAL A 112 2.94 26.66 15.45
CA VAL A 112 4.21 25.92 15.59
C VAL A 112 3.91 24.46 15.91
N GLY A 113 4.53 23.54 15.16
CA GLY A 113 4.28 22.10 15.30
C GLY A 113 2.97 21.62 14.70
N VAL A 114 2.15 22.51 14.11
CA VAL A 114 0.96 22.10 13.35
C VAL A 114 1.40 21.63 11.97
N VAL A 115 1.21 20.34 11.70
CA VAL A 115 1.43 19.73 10.38
C VAL A 115 0.07 19.46 9.76
N VAL A 116 -0.22 20.05 8.60
CA VAL A 116 -1.42 19.74 7.81
C VAL A 116 -1.04 18.68 6.78
N THR A 117 -1.70 17.52 6.82
CA THR A 117 -1.42 16.41 5.91
C THR A 117 -2.17 16.56 4.58
N PRO A 118 -1.69 15.94 3.48
CA PRO A 118 -2.43 15.90 2.22
C PRO A 118 -3.86 15.36 2.37
N GLU A 119 -4.06 14.34 3.21
CA GLU A 119 -5.38 13.74 3.46
C GLU A 119 -6.34 14.73 4.12
N GLN A 120 -5.86 15.55 5.07
CA GLN A 120 -6.68 16.61 5.67
C GLN A 120 -7.09 17.66 4.64
N ILE A 121 -6.21 17.97 3.68
CA ILE A 121 -6.52 18.88 2.55
C ILE A 121 -7.56 18.24 1.63
N GLU A 122 -7.37 16.98 1.25
CA GLU A 122 -8.29 16.21 0.41
C GLU A 122 -9.69 16.17 1.02
N GLU A 123 -9.82 15.78 2.29
CA GLU A 123 -11.11 15.68 3.00
C GLU A 123 -11.81 17.04 3.14
N ALA A 124 -11.05 18.10 3.45
CA ALA A 124 -11.60 19.45 3.57
C ALA A 124 -12.10 19.95 2.20
N VAL A 125 -11.31 19.76 1.14
CA VAL A 125 -11.69 20.14 -0.23
C VAL A 125 -12.89 19.33 -0.69
N GLU A 126 -12.92 18.02 -0.44
CA GLU A 126 -14.04 17.13 -0.80
C GLU A 126 -15.33 17.59 -0.12
N SER A 127 -15.28 17.90 1.18
CA SER A 127 -16.42 18.42 1.95
C SER A 127 -16.94 19.75 1.37
N ILE A 128 -16.04 20.65 1.00
CA ILE A 128 -16.39 21.95 0.40
C ILE A 128 -16.98 21.77 -1.01
N ILE A 129 -16.39 20.91 -1.84
CA ILE A 129 -16.91 20.60 -3.17
C ILE A 129 -18.30 19.96 -3.06
N LYS A 130 -18.49 19.04 -2.12
CA LYS A 130 -19.79 18.41 -1.85
C LYS A 130 -20.86 19.45 -1.47
N LYS A 131 -20.50 20.45 -0.66
CA LYS A 131 -21.38 21.57 -0.29
C LYS A 131 -21.80 22.42 -1.50
N HIS A 132 -20.94 22.58 -2.50
CA HIS A 132 -21.18 23.40 -3.70
C HIS A 132 -21.50 22.57 -4.96
N LYS A 133 -21.69 21.25 -4.83
CA LYS A 133 -21.74 20.29 -5.95
C LYS A 133 -22.76 20.66 -7.02
N ASP A 134 -23.98 21.02 -6.62
CA ASP A 134 -25.06 21.32 -7.56
C ASP A 134 -24.78 22.60 -8.37
N GLN A 135 -24.19 23.62 -7.73
CA GLN A 135 -23.78 24.85 -8.41
C GLN A 135 -22.56 24.60 -9.31
N LEU A 136 -21.60 23.80 -8.86
CA LEU A 136 -20.44 23.40 -9.66
C LEU A 136 -20.85 22.63 -10.93
N LEU A 137 -21.77 21.67 -10.83
CA LEU A 137 -22.26 20.93 -12.00
C LEU A 137 -23.05 21.83 -12.96
N LYS A 138 -23.80 22.81 -12.45
CA LYS A 138 -24.60 23.74 -13.26
C LYS A 138 -23.76 24.82 -13.94
N GLU A 139 -22.81 25.43 -13.23
CA GLU A 139 -21.99 26.53 -13.74
C GLU A 139 -20.66 26.06 -14.36
N ARG A 140 -20.28 24.80 -14.11
CA ARG A 140 -19.00 24.21 -14.50
C ARG A 140 -17.83 25.12 -14.15
N TYR A 141 -16.99 25.48 -15.12
CA TYR A 141 -15.80 26.31 -14.91
C TYR A 141 -16.10 27.81 -14.84
N HIS A 142 -17.37 28.24 -14.96
CA HIS A 142 -17.79 29.61 -14.66
C HIS A 142 -18.01 29.87 -13.16
N PHE A 143 -18.07 28.80 -12.36
CA PHE A 143 -18.18 28.90 -10.92
C PHE A 143 -16.98 29.64 -10.33
N ASN A 144 -17.22 30.46 -9.29
CA ASN A 144 -16.15 31.19 -8.63
C ASN A 144 -15.30 30.26 -7.75
N MET A 145 -14.26 29.67 -8.32
CA MET A 145 -13.30 28.80 -7.62
C MET A 145 -12.62 29.49 -6.42
N GLY A 146 -12.62 30.83 -6.38
CA GLY A 146 -12.15 31.60 -5.23
C GLY A 146 -12.94 31.34 -3.94
N LEU A 147 -14.21 30.93 -4.05
CA LEU A 147 -15.03 30.53 -2.90
C LEU A 147 -14.51 29.23 -2.29
N LEU A 148 -14.21 28.21 -3.11
CA LEU A 148 -13.67 26.93 -2.63
C LEU A 148 -12.32 27.15 -1.93
N MET A 149 -11.45 27.96 -2.55
CA MET A 149 -10.17 28.33 -1.98
C MET A 149 -10.29 29.13 -0.68
N GLY A 150 -11.27 30.03 -0.58
CA GLY A 150 -11.52 30.82 0.63
C GLY A 150 -12.02 29.97 1.78
N GLU A 151 -12.96 29.07 1.52
CA GLU A 151 -13.47 28.11 2.52
C GLU A 151 -12.38 27.13 2.95
N ALA A 152 -11.58 26.60 2.01
CA ALA A 152 -10.49 25.66 2.31
C ALA A 152 -9.39 26.30 3.16
N ARG A 153 -9.01 27.55 2.85
CA ARG A 153 -8.07 28.33 3.69
C ARG A 153 -8.63 28.65 5.07
N SER A 154 -9.94 28.82 5.19
CA SER A 154 -10.58 29.06 6.49
C SER A 154 -10.62 27.79 7.35
N ALA A 155 -10.87 26.64 6.72
CA ALA A 155 -10.86 25.33 7.39
C ALA A 155 -9.44 24.89 7.77
N LEU A 156 -8.47 25.10 6.88
CA LEU A 156 -7.08 24.68 7.04
C LEU A 156 -6.15 25.87 7.06
N LYS A 157 -6.21 26.63 8.16
CA LYS A 157 -5.46 27.88 8.31
C LYS A 157 -4.00 27.73 7.93
N TRP A 158 -3.30 26.70 8.42
CA TRP A 158 -1.85 26.54 8.26
C TRP A 158 -1.44 25.72 7.02
N ALA A 159 -2.37 25.36 6.14
CA ALA A 159 -2.04 24.60 4.93
C ALA A 159 -1.31 25.46 3.90
N ASP A 160 -0.45 24.82 3.10
CA ASP A 160 0.18 25.46 1.96
C ASP A 160 -0.87 25.82 0.91
N GLY A 161 -1.01 27.10 0.60
CA GLY A 161 -2.05 27.60 -0.30
C GLY A 161 -1.90 27.14 -1.76
N LYS A 162 -0.71 26.71 -2.20
CA LYS A 162 -0.47 26.11 -3.51
C LYS A 162 -0.93 24.65 -3.50
N VAL A 163 -0.65 23.90 -2.43
CA VAL A 163 -1.12 22.52 -2.29
C VAL A 163 -2.66 22.47 -2.24
N VAL A 164 -3.28 23.33 -1.44
CA VAL A 164 -4.76 23.46 -1.39
C VAL A 164 -5.33 23.79 -2.77
N LYS A 165 -4.67 24.70 -3.50
CA LYS A 165 -5.11 25.06 -4.86
C LYS A 165 -5.06 23.87 -5.81
N ASN A 166 -3.93 23.16 -5.82
CA ASN A 166 -3.76 22.00 -6.69
C ASN A 166 -4.81 20.94 -6.41
N GLU A 167 -5.14 20.69 -5.14
CA GLU A 167 -6.17 19.72 -4.74
C GLU A 167 -7.58 20.16 -5.18
N VAL A 168 -7.92 21.44 -5.01
CA VAL A 168 -9.18 22.01 -5.53
C VAL A 168 -9.26 21.86 -7.04
N ASP A 169 -8.23 22.28 -7.77
CA ASP A 169 -8.19 22.19 -9.22
C ASP A 169 -8.35 20.73 -9.68
N LEU A 170 -7.75 19.78 -8.98
CA LEU A 170 -7.79 18.35 -9.27
C LEU A 170 -9.18 17.73 -9.02
N GLN A 171 -9.77 17.93 -7.84
CA GLN A 171 -11.09 17.38 -7.53
C GLN A 171 -12.20 18.01 -8.37
N VAL A 172 -12.08 19.32 -8.69
CA VAL A 172 -12.99 19.97 -9.64
C VAL A 172 -12.85 19.38 -11.04
N LEU A 173 -11.62 19.10 -11.49
CA LEU A 173 -11.38 18.41 -12.75
C LEU A 173 -12.01 17.00 -12.75
N HIS A 174 -11.87 16.25 -11.67
CA HIS A 174 -12.51 14.92 -11.52
C HIS A 174 -14.04 15.00 -11.56
N LEU A 175 -14.62 16.02 -10.92
CA LEU A 175 -16.07 16.21 -10.87
C LEU A 175 -16.65 16.69 -12.22
N LEU A 176 -16.00 17.65 -12.87
CA LEU A 176 -16.53 18.33 -14.06
C LEU A 176 -16.04 17.73 -15.37
N GLY A 177 -14.91 17.00 -15.35
CA GLY A 177 -14.18 16.62 -16.56
C GLY A 177 -13.44 17.80 -17.20
N PRO A 178 -12.84 17.62 -18.39
CA PRO A 178 -12.06 18.66 -19.07
C PRO A 178 -12.89 19.90 -19.39
N LYS A 179 -12.21 21.04 -19.56
CA LYS A 179 -12.83 22.30 -20.01
C LYS A 179 -13.32 22.15 -21.44
N THR A 180 -14.57 22.52 -21.68
CA THR A 180 -15.18 22.53 -23.02
C THR A 180 -15.04 23.91 -23.67
N GLU A 181 -15.33 24.04 -24.97
CA GLU A 181 -15.32 25.35 -25.64
C GLU A 181 -16.31 26.34 -25.00
N ALA A 182 -17.48 25.85 -24.57
CA ALA A 182 -18.47 26.64 -23.85
C ALA A 182 -17.96 27.17 -22.50
N ASP A 183 -17.02 26.46 -21.85
CA ASP A 183 -16.37 26.89 -20.61
C ASP A 183 -15.33 28.01 -20.84
N LEU A 184 -14.89 28.21 -22.08
CA LEU A 184 -13.92 29.25 -22.48
C LEU A 184 -14.61 30.54 -22.95
N GLU A 185 -15.91 30.48 -23.21
CA GLU A 185 -16.72 31.66 -23.54
C GLU A 185 -16.88 32.57 -22.31
N LYS A 186 -16.45 33.82 -22.43
CA LYS A 186 -16.58 34.76 -21.31
C LYS A 186 -18.05 35.11 -21.09
N LYS A 187 -18.60 34.83 -19.89
CA LYS A 187 -19.84 35.45 -19.39
C LYS A 187 -19.79 36.97 -19.64
N LEU A 188 -20.76 37.52 -20.38
CA LEU A 188 -20.92 38.96 -20.58
C LEU A 188 -21.04 39.65 -19.22
N LYS A 189 -20.03 40.44 -18.84
CA LYS A 189 -20.07 41.29 -17.64
C LYS A 189 -20.71 42.63 -17.96
N PRO A 190 -21.53 43.21 -17.06
CA PRO A 190 -21.90 44.63 -17.14
C PRO A 190 -20.65 45.50 -17.02
N GLN A 191 -20.53 46.51 -17.87
CA GLN A 191 -19.36 47.37 -18.03
C GLN A 191 -18.94 48.09 -16.74
N LYS A 192 -17.64 48.09 -16.43
CA LYS A 192 -16.94 49.31 -15.95
C LYS A 192 -15.42 49.26 -16.22
N ALA A 193 -14.97 50.34 -16.85
CA ALA A 193 -13.66 50.93 -17.15
C ALA A 193 -12.32 50.16 -16.99
N LYS A 194 -11.50 50.25 -18.05
CA LYS A 194 -10.10 49.80 -18.21
C LYS A 194 -9.09 50.57 -17.34
N ALA A 195 -8.00 49.89 -16.98
CA ALA A 195 -6.63 50.41 -17.09
C ALA A 195 -5.64 49.27 -17.41
N ALA A 196 -4.75 49.52 -18.38
CA ALA A 196 -3.69 48.64 -18.91
C ALA A 196 -2.49 48.55 -17.94
N GLY A 197 -1.50 47.64 -18.01
CA GLY A 197 -1.04 46.61 -18.95
C GLY A 197 0.37 46.17 -18.49
N GLY A 198 0.90 45.03 -18.97
CA GLY A 198 2.34 44.70 -18.80
C GLY A 198 2.72 43.20 -18.73
N GLU A 199 3.03 42.64 -19.91
CA GLU A 199 3.92 41.52 -20.29
C GLU A 199 4.43 40.43 -19.32
N VAL A 200 4.34 39.18 -19.81
CA VAL A 200 4.88 37.93 -19.27
C VAL A 200 6.24 37.63 -19.90
N LYS A 201 7.27 37.32 -19.09
CA LYS A 201 8.50 36.65 -19.52
C LYS A 201 8.55 35.21 -19.01
N LYS A 202 8.72 34.27 -19.94
CA LYS A 202 9.13 32.87 -19.71
C LYS A 202 10.51 32.82 -19.05
N LYS A 203 10.71 31.87 -18.14
CA LYS A 203 12.03 31.32 -17.79
C LYS A 203 11.94 29.81 -17.64
N GLU A 204 12.82 29.14 -18.37
CA GLU A 204 13.19 27.73 -18.28
C GLU A 204 13.91 27.48 -16.95
N GLU A 205 13.73 26.29 -16.37
CA GLU A 205 14.55 25.80 -15.26
C GLU A 205 15.38 24.60 -15.73
N ASP A 206 16.70 24.78 -15.65
CA ASP A 206 17.74 23.77 -15.85
C ASP A 206 17.74 22.74 -14.71
N VAL A 207 18.00 21.49 -15.08
CA VAL A 207 18.20 20.35 -14.19
C VAL A 207 19.68 20.28 -13.79
N ALA A 208 19.98 20.33 -12.50
CA ALA A 208 21.30 20.00 -11.96
C ALA A 208 21.21 18.73 -11.10
N LEU A 209 21.95 17.71 -11.53
CA LEU A 209 22.18 16.45 -10.83
C LEU A 209 23.16 16.69 -9.67
N THR A 210 22.86 16.14 -8.49
CA THR A 210 23.84 15.95 -7.42
C THR A 210 23.79 14.50 -6.92
N GLU A 211 24.96 13.87 -6.97
CA GLU A 211 25.23 12.50 -6.55
C GLU A 211 25.02 12.32 -5.03
N GLU A 212 24.31 11.25 -4.65
CA GLU A 212 24.22 10.82 -3.25
C GLU A 212 25.25 9.72 -2.95
N GLY A 213 26.06 9.99 -1.93
CA GLY A 213 26.94 9.04 -1.28
C GLY A 213 26.17 7.95 -0.53
N VAL A 214 26.80 6.78 -0.47
CA VAL A 214 26.31 5.54 0.12
C VAL A 214 26.36 5.60 1.64
N SER A 215 25.22 5.42 2.31
CA SER A 215 25.15 4.89 3.68
C SER A 215 23.93 3.98 3.83
N GLY A 216 24.16 2.82 4.45
CA GLY A 216 23.23 1.69 4.43
C GLY A 216 22.15 1.78 5.51
N GLU A 217 20.96 2.22 5.10
CA GLU A 217 19.66 1.86 5.67
C GLU A 217 18.68 1.68 4.50
N GLY A 218 17.85 0.62 4.51
CA GLY A 218 16.97 0.32 3.38
C GLY A 218 15.91 1.42 3.18
N LYS A 219 15.87 2.03 1.99
CA LYS A 219 14.86 3.03 1.61
C LYS A 219 13.44 2.50 1.81
N SER A 220 12.53 3.37 2.28
CA SER A 220 11.11 3.02 2.43
C SER A 220 10.48 2.65 1.08
N LEU A 221 9.39 1.86 1.06
CA LEU A 221 8.70 1.49 -0.19
C LEU A 221 8.35 2.72 -1.04
N MET A 222 7.90 3.79 -0.39
CA MET A 222 7.52 5.03 -1.08
C MET A 222 8.74 5.72 -1.71
N GLU A 223 9.90 5.70 -1.04
CA GLU A 223 11.15 6.23 -1.60
C GLU A 223 11.70 5.36 -2.73
N GLN A 224 11.56 4.03 -2.63
CA GLN A 224 11.92 3.11 -3.71
C GLN A 224 11.04 3.32 -4.94
N LEU A 225 9.72 3.42 -4.76
CA LEU A 225 8.78 3.68 -5.86
C LEU A 225 8.96 5.08 -6.46
N ARG A 226 9.36 6.07 -5.67
CA ARG A 226 9.82 7.39 -6.18
C ARG A 226 11.16 7.28 -6.92
N GLY A 227 12.09 6.45 -6.43
CA GLY A 227 13.36 6.18 -7.11
C GLY A 227 13.17 5.45 -8.44
N GLU A 228 12.18 4.56 -8.54
CA GLU A 228 11.74 3.94 -9.80
C GLU A 228 11.00 4.93 -10.70
N ALA A 229 10.30 5.91 -10.14
CA ALA A 229 9.72 7.02 -10.91
C ALA A 229 10.78 7.82 -11.68
N LEU A 230 12.05 7.81 -11.25
CA LEU A 230 13.16 8.41 -12.00
C LEU A 230 13.48 7.65 -13.31
N LYS A 231 13.05 6.39 -13.44
CA LYS A 231 13.17 5.58 -14.66
C LYS A 231 11.92 5.61 -15.53
N PHE A 232 10.77 5.97 -14.97
CA PHE A 232 9.52 6.07 -15.71
C PHE A 232 9.29 7.49 -16.26
N HIS A 233 8.52 7.57 -17.34
CA HIS A 233 8.15 8.84 -17.96
C HIS A 233 7.24 9.70 -17.07
N LYS A 234 7.31 11.02 -17.25
CA LYS A 234 6.32 11.93 -16.68
C LYS A 234 4.99 11.84 -17.47
N PRO A 235 3.82 12.11 -16.86
CA PRO A 235 2.55 12.18 -17.57
C PRO A 235 2.62 13.12 -18.78
N GLY A 236 2.16 12.65 -19.94
CA GLY A 236 2.22 13.39 -21.21
C GLY A 236 3.54 13.23 -21.98
N GLU A 237 4.55 12.59 -21.40
CA GLU A 237 5.85 12.34 -22.04
C GLU A 237 6.01 10.90 -22.56
N ASN A 238 4.89 10.22 -22.87
CA ASN A 238 4.86 8.82 -23.32
C ASN A 238 5.82 8.56 -24.50
N TYR A 239 5.92 9.53 -25.42
CA TYR A 239 6.76 9.50 -26.62
C TYR A 239 8.27 9.39 -26.35
N LYS A 240 8.73 9.58 -25.11
CA LYS A 240 10.14 9.41 -24.72
C LYS A 240 10.49 7.97 -24.34
N THR A 241 9.49 7.09 -24.24
CA THR A 241 9.68 5.71 -23.79
C THR A 241 10.08 4.78 -24.92
N GLU A 242 10.84 3.74 -24.59
CA GLU A 242 11.36 2.79 -25.56
C GLU A 242 10.23 2.02 -26.26
N GLY A 243 10.29 1.95 -27.60
CA GLY A 243 9.30 1.25 -28.42
C GLY A 243 8.00 2.02 -28.65
N TYR A 244 7.84 3.23 -28.08
CA TYR A 244 6.65 4.04 -28.30
C TYR A 244 6.63 4.61 -29.73
N VAL A 245 5.47 4.52 -30.39
CA VAL A 245 5.30 4.98 -31.78
C VAL A 245 4.66 6.36 -31.79
N VAL A 246 5.32 7.32 -32.44
CA VAL A 246 4.78 8.67 -32.64
C VAL A 246 4.09 8.71 -34.01
N THR A 247 2.77 8.65 -33.99
CA THR A 247 1.89 8.85 -35.16
C THR A 247 1.67 10.35 -35.40
N PRO A 248 1.12 10.76 -36.56
CA PRO A 248 0.75 12.16 -36.82
C PRO A 248 -0.20 12.75 -35.75
N ASN A 249 -1.05 11.92 -35.13
CA ASN A 249 -2.05 12.35 -34.16
C ASN A 249 -1.53 12.29 -32.70
N THR A 250 -0.36 11.70 -32.45
CA THR A 250 0.12 11.40 -31.09
C THR A 250 0.22 12.64 -30.21
N MET A 251 0.71 13.76 -30.73
CA MET A 251 0.88 14.98 -29.93
C MET A 251 -0.46 15.61 -29.55
N ASP A 252 -1.44 15.58 -30.45
CA ASP A 252 -2.80 16.06 -30.17
C ASP A 252 -3.53 15.15 -29.18
N LEU A 253 -3.34 13.83 -29.27
CA LEU A 253 -3.87 12.86 -28.32
C LEU A 253 -3.26 13.05 -26.92
N LEU A 254 -1.95 13.28 -26.83
CA LEU A 254 -1.28 13.59 -25.56
C LEU A 254 -1.76 14.92 -24.98
N LYS A 255 -2.01 15.94 -25.81
CA LYS A 255 -2.60 17.20 -25.35
C LYS A 255 -3.98 16.99 -24.74
N LYS A 256 -4.87 16.27 -25.42
CA LYS A 256 -6.21 15.92 -24.89
C LYS A 256 -6.11 15.09 -23.61
N HIS A 257 -5.20 14.14 -23.57
CA HIS A 257 -4.91 13.35 -22.36
C HIS A 257 -4.49 14.25 -21.19
N MET A 258 -3.61 15.22 -21.40
CA MET A 258 -3.19 16.17 -20.37
C MET A 258 -4.33 17.08 -19.91
N GLU A 259 -5.24 17.46 -20.80
CA GLU A 259 -6.45 18.22 -20.46
C GLU A 259 -7.43 17.40 -19.60
N ILE A 260 -7.58 16.10 -19.88
CA ILE A 260 -8.43 15.18 -19.11
C ILE A 260 -7.84 14.89 -17.73
N THR A 261 -6.52 14.69 -17.67
CA THR A 261 -5.84 14.18 -16.47
C THR A 261 -5.24 15.27 -15.58
N GLY A 262 -5.07 16.49 -16.10
CA GLY A 262 -4.34 17.55 -15.41
C GLY A 262 -2.86 17.21 -15.17
N GLY A 263 -2.30 16.23 -15.88
CA GLY A 263 -0.96 15.71 -15.65
C GLY A 263 -0.83 14.81 -14.43
N GLN A 264 -1.94 14.28 -13.89
CA GLN A 264 -1.93 13.34 -12.78
C GLN A 264 -1.48 11.93 -13.21
N ILE A 265 -0.71 11.24 -12.36
CA ILE A 265 -0.39 9.81 -12.54
C ILE A 265 -1.66 8.96 -12.40
N ARG A 266 -1.90 8.03 -13.32
CA ARG A 266 -3.05 7.13 -13.34
C ARG A 266 -2.57 5.71 -13.59
N THR A 267 -2.81 4.80 -12.65
CA THR A 267 -2.51 3.36 -12.75
C THR A 267 -3.79 2.54 -12.58
N ARG A 268 -3.70 1.22 -12.78
CA ARG A 268 -4.82 0.31 -12.50
C ARG A 268 -4.34 -1.05 -12.03
N PHE A 269 -5.07 -1.64 -11.09
CA PHE A 269 -4.96 -3.04 -10.72
C PHE A 269 -6.16 -3.80 -11.30
N PRO A 270 -5.95 -4.67 -12.31
CA PRO A 270 -7.05 -5.33 -12.99
C PRO A 270 -7.17 -6.84 -12.69
N PRO A 271 -7.66 -7.26 -11.51
CA PRO A 271 -7.83 -8.67 -11.20
C PRO A 271 -9.09 -9.26 -11.85
N GLU A 272 -9.03 -10.54 -12.21
CA GLU A 272 -10.25 -11.30 -12.54
C GLU A 272 -11.14 -11.42 -11.29
N PRO A 273 -12.45 -11.15 -11.38
CA PRO A 273 -13.38 -11.15 -10.25
C PRO A 273 -13.74 -12.54 -9.73
N ASN A 274 -13.24 -13.59 -10.37
CA ASN A 274 -13.37 -14.99 -9.98
C ASN A 274 -12.10 -15.49 -9.25
N GLY A 275 -11.08 -14.64 -9.13
CA GLY A 275 -9.72 -15.03 -8.77
C GLY A 275 -9.47 -15.02 -7.26
N ILE A 276 -8.57 -15.90 -6.80
CA ILE A 276 -8.08 -15.87 -5.42
C ILE A 276 -6.76 -15.09 -5.41
N LEU A 277 -6.75 -13.94 -4.74
CA LEU A 277 -5.53 -13.17 -4.57
C LEU A 277 -4.52 -13.94 -3.71
N HIS A 278 -3.26 -13.86 -4.11
CA HIS A 278 -2.15 -14.55 -3.48
C HIS A 278 -0.98 -13.60 -3.28
N ILE A 279 0.08 -14.04 -2.59
CA ILE A 279 1.23 -13.17 -2.28
C ILE A 279 1.84 -12.47 -3.51
N GLY A 280 1.86 -13.12 -4.67
CA GLY A 280 2.26 -12.47 -5.93
C GLY A 280 1.40 -11.24 -6.32
N HIS A 281 0.10 -11.25 -5.99
CA HIS A 281 -0.80 -10.12 -6.18
C HIS A 281 -0.52 -8.98 -5.20
N ALA A 282 0.02 -9.24 -4.00
CA ALA A 282 0.46 -8.15 -3.12
C ALA A 282 1.54 -7.29 -3.79
N LYS A 283 2.44 -7.89 -4.58
CA LYS A 283 3.39 -7.11 -5.38
C LYS A 283 2.67 -6.24 -6.40
N ALA A 284 1.70 -6.79 -7.13
CA ALA A 284 0.92 -6.04 -8.11
C ALA A 284 0.12 -4.87 -7.48
N ILE A 285 -0.49 -5.10 -6.32
CA ILE A 285 -1.21 -4.08 -5.55
C ILE A 285 -0.24 -2.98 -5.10
N ASN A 286 0.86 -3.35 -4.41
CA ASN A 286 1.86 -2.39 -3.94
C ASN A 286 2.47 -1.59 -5.08
N PHE A 287 2.69 -2.21 -6.25
CA PHE A 287 3.26 -1.50 -7.39
C PHE A 287 2.26 -0.52 -8.00
N ASN A 288 1.03 -0.95 -8.31
CA ASN A 288 0.05 -0.08 -8.95
C ASN A 288 -0.47 1.02 -8.01
N PHE A 289 -0.96 0.64 -6.83
CA PHE A 289 -1.49 1.61 -5.85
C PHE A 289 -0.37 2.40 -5.18
N GLY A 290 0.74 1.74 -4.82
CA GLY A 290 1.87 2.42 -4.21
C GLY A 290 2.53 3.40 -5.16
N TYR A 291 2.69 3.09 -6.45
CA TYR A 291 3.26 4.02 -7.41
C TYR A 291 2.38 5.27 -7.61
N ALA A 292 1.06 5.07 -7.71
CA ALA A 292 0.11 6.19 -7.72
C ALA A 292 0.24 7.03 -6.44
N LYS A 293 0.16 6.41 -5.27
CA LYS A 293 0.27 7.10 -3.96
C LYS A 293 1.60 7.85 -3.81
N ALA A 294 2.71 7.27 -4.27
CA ALA A 294 4.05 7.84 -4.17
C ALA A 294 4.25 9.11 -5.03
N ASN A 295 3.45 9.26 -6.08
CA ASN A 295 3.53 10.32 -7.08
C ASN A 295 2.23 11.15 -7.18
N ASN A 296 1.44 11.21 -6.10
CA ASN A 296 0.20 12.01 -6.02
C ASN A 296 -0.81 11.68 -7.15
N GLY A 297 -0.83 10.42 -7.56
CA GLY A 297 -1.71 9.87 -8.57
C GLY A 297 -2.90 9.10 -8.01
N ILE A 298 -3.67 8.53 -8.92
CA ILE A 298 -4.83 7.67 -8.63
C ILE A 298 -4.63 6.27 -9.21
N CYS A 299 -5.27 5.29 -8.59
CA CYS A 299 -5.29 3.91 -9.07
C CYS A 299 -6.72 3.38 -9.14
N PHE A 300 -7.08 2.83 -10.30
CA PHE A 300 -8.35 2.14 -10.53
C PHE A 300 -8.27 0.69 -10.05
N LEU A 301 -9.30 0.22 -9.34
CA LEU A 301 -9.55 -1.22 -9.19
C LEU A 301 -10.51 -1.62 -10.30
N ARG A 302 -9.98 -2.22 -11.38
CA ARG A 302 -10.78 -2.57 -12.56
C ARG A 302 -10.99 -4.07 -12.64
N TYR A 303 -12.16 -4.57 -12.31
CA TYR A 303 -12.41 -6.01 -12.44
C TYR A 303 -12.35 -6.42 -13.92
N ASP A 304 -11.54 -7.45 -14.21
CA ASP A 304 -11.50 -8.10 -15.52
C ASP A 304 -12.62 -9.14 -15.61
N ASP A 305 -13.83 -8.66 -15.84
CA ASP A 305 -15.02 -9.47 -16.07
C ASP A 305 -15.27 -9.70 -17.58
N THR A 306 -14.23 -9.69 -18.41
CA THR A 306 -14.40 -9.94 -19.87
C THR A 306 -15.00 -11.31 -20.18
N ASN A 307 -14.77 -12.27 -19.29
CA ASN A 307 -15.20 -13.63 -19.45
C ASN A 307 -16.53 -13.88 -18.71
N PRO A 308 -17.63 -14.24 -19.41
CA PRO A 308 -18.87 -14.58 -18.76
C PRO A 308 -18.74 -15.94 -18.04
N GLU A 309 -18.37 -15.89 -16.76
CA GLU A 309 -18.37 -17.05 -15.87
C GLU A 309 -19.47 -16.93 -14.82
N LYS A 310 -19.79 -18.05 -14.16
CA LYS A 310 -20.56 -18.01 -12.92
C LYS A 310 -19.67 -17.40 -11.84
N GLU A 311 -19.72 -16.08 -11.74
CA GLU A 311 -19.02 -15.34 -10.72
C GLU A 311 -19.73 -15.46 -9.36
N GLU A 312 -18.94 -15.60 -8.31
CA GLU A 312 -19.44 -15.60 -6.94
C GLU A 312 -19.05 -14.27 -6.29
N GLU A 313 -20.04 -13.52 -5.77
CA GLU A 313 -19.86 -12.21 -5.14
C GLU A 313 -18.75 -12.20 -4.06
N LYS A 314 -18.55 -13.35 -3.39
CA LYS A 314 -17.49 -13.54 -2.39
C LYS A 314 -16.07 -13.20 -2.89
N TYR A 315 -15.79 -13.40 -4.18
CA TYR A 315 -14.47 -13.11 -4.75
C TYR A 315 -14.29 -11.62 -5.01
N PHE A 316 -15.33 -10.93 -5.48
CA PHE A 316 -15.34 -9.47 -5.62
C PHE A 316 -15.06 -8.79 -4.29
N THR A 317 -15.81 -9.15 -3.25
CA THR A 317 -15.64 -8.59 -1.90
C THR A 317 -14.25 -8.90 -1.36
N ALA A 318 -13.79 -10.16 -1.47
CA ALA A 318 -12.46 -10.54 -1.00
C ALA A 318 -11.32 -9.78 -1.67
N ILE A 319 -11.42 -9.51 -2.99
CA ILE A 319 -10.41 -8.73 -3.72
C ILE A 319 -10.34 -7.30 -3.15
N ARG A 320 -11.49 -6.63 -2.99
CA ARG A 320 -11.54 -5.27 -2.44
C ARG A 320 -11.02 -5.24 -1.01
N ASP A 321 -11.48 -6.18 -0.18
CA ASP A 321 -11.06 -6.28 1.22
C ASP A 321 -9.55 -6.48 1.35
N MET A 322 -8.90 -7.17 0.41
CA MET A 322 -7.44 -7.35 0.41
C MET A 322 -6.69 -6.09 -0.04
N VAL A 323 -7.24 -5.33 -0.99
CA VAL A 323 -6.69 -4.02 -1.37
C VAL A 323 -6.75 -3.06 -0.18
N GLU A 324 -7.90 -2.99 0.49
CA GLU A 324 -8.12 -2.14 1.67
C GLU A 324 -7.30 -2.61 2.87
N TRP A 325 -7.20 -3.92 3.09
CA TRP A 325 -6.37 -4.50 4.16
C TRP A 325 -4.89 -4.13 3.99
N LEU A 326 -4.39 -4.06 2.75
CA LEU A 326 -3.03 -3.58 2.44
C LEU A 326 -2.89 -2.05 2.53
N GLY A 327 -3.90 -1.33 3.00
CA GLY A 327 -3.83 0.12 3.26
C GLY A 327 -4.01 0.99 2.01
N TYR A 328 -4.58 0.44 0.94
CA TYR A 328 -4.85 1.17 -0.29
C TYR A 328 -6.36 1.34 -0.50
N LYS A 329 -6.74 2.50 -1.07
CA LYS A 329 -8.12 2.81 -1.44
C LYS A 329 -8.20 3.03 -2.95
N PRO A 330 -9.05 2.30 -3.68
CA PRO A 330 -9.32 2.60 -5.09
C PRO A 330 -9.89 3.99 -5.27
N HIS A 331 -9.41 4.71 -6.28
CA HIS A 331 -10.01 5.98 -6.70
C HIS A 331 -11.42 5.73 -7.25
N ALA A 332 -11.55 4.71 -8.10
CA ALA A 332 -12.81 4.20 -8.59
C ALA A 332 -12.73 2.68 -8.75
N VAL A 333 -13.88 2.03 -8.61
CA VAL A 333 -14.07 0.61 -8.94
C VAL A 333 -14.79 0.54 -10.28
N THR A 334 -14.11 0.04 -11.31
CA THR A 334 -14.62 -0.08 -12.67
C THR A 334 -14.63 -1.54 -13.11
N HIS A 335 -15.32 -1.84 -14.19
CA HIS A 335 -15.38 -3.17 -14.79
C HIS A 335 -15.03 -3.08 -16.26
N ALA A 336 -14.40 -4.11 -16.81
CA ALA A 336 -14.20 -4.20 -18.25
C ALA A 336 -15.54 -4.18 -19.00
N SER A 337 -16.58 -4.81 -18.42
CA SER A 337 -17.93 -4.84 -18.95
C SER A 337 -18.61 -3.48 -19.06
N ASP A 338 -18.20 -2.49 -18.25
CA ASP A 338 -18.70 -1.11 -18.37
C ASP A 338 -18.38 -0.52 -19.76
N ASN A 339 -17.36 -1.05 -20.44
CA ASN A 339 -16.87 -0.57 -21.74
C ASN A 339 -17.27 -1.46 -22.93
N PHE A 340 -18.08 -2.52 -22.76
CA PHE A 340 -18.37 -3.47 -23.86
C PHE A 340 -18.93 -2.82 -25.12
N GLN A 341 -19.82 -1.84 -24.99
CA GLN A 341 -20.35 -1.13 -26.15
C GLN A 341 -19.25 -0.34 -26.88
N GLN A 342 -18.43 0.41 -26.14
CA GLN A 342 -17.32 1.16 -26.75
C GLN A 342 -16.26 0.23 -27.37
N LEU A 343 -15.96 -0.89 -26.72
CA LEU A 343 -15.07 -1.93 -27.25
C LEU A 343 -15.64 -2.56 -28.53
N TYR A 344 -16.96 -2.72 -28.64
CA TYR A 344 -17.60 -3.22 -29.86
C TYR A 344 -17.48 -2.20 -30.99
N ASP A 345 -17.77 -0.94 -30.70
CA ASP A 345 -17.71 0.15 -31.69
C ASP A 345 -16.27 0.35 -32.23
N LEU A 346 -15.27 0.24 -31.35
CA LEU A 346 -13.86 0.25 -31.74
C LEU A 346 -13.48 -0.99 -32.58
N ALA A 347 -14.08 -2.15 -32.33
CA ALA A 347 -13.82 -3.34 -33.12
C ALA A 347 -14.40 -3.21 -34.54
N VAL A 348 -15.58 -2.60 -34.65
CA VAL A 348 -16.19 -2.23 -35.93
C VAL A 348 -15.31 -1.23 -36.69
N ASP A 349 -14.76 -0.21 -36.02
CA ASP A 349 -13.83 0.74 -36.64
C ASP A 349 -12.54 0.04 -37.11
N LEU A 350 -12.01 -0.89 -36.32
CA LEU A 350 -10.83 -1.68 -36.69
C LEU A 350 -11.06 -2.49 -37.98
N VAL A 351 -12.26 -3.05 -38.16
CA VAL A 351 -12.65 -3.74 -39.41
C VAL A 351 -12.75 -2.74 -40.57
N ARG A 352 -13.37 -1.57 -40.38
CA ARG A 352 -13.48 -0.52 -41.42
C ARG A 352 -12.12 -0.03 -41.91
N ARG A 353 -11.15 0.04 -41.00
CA ARG A 353 -9.75 0.41 -41.32
C ARG A 353 -8.94 -0.73 -41.95
N GLY A 354 -9.54 -1.91 -42.15
CA GLY A 354 -8.87 -3.08 -42.72
C GLY A 354 -7.89 -3.76 -41.75
N HIS A 355 -7.99 -3.48 -40.46
CA HIS A 355 -7.11 -4.00 -39.41
C HIS A 355 -7.73 -5.15 -38.60
N ALA A 356 -8.93 -5.60 -38.95
CA ALA A 356 -9.54 -6.79 -38.38
C ALA A 356 -10.46 -7.48 -39.40
N TYR A 357 -10.68 -8.78 -39.21
CA TYR A 357 -11.55 -9.59 -40.06
C TYR A 357 -12.22 -10.70 -39.26
N VAL A 358 -13.38 -11.16 -39.72
CA VAL A 358 -14.03 -12.35 -39.14
C VAL A 358 -13.35 -13.60 -39.67
N CYS A 359 -13.12 -14.60 -38.83
CA CYS A 359 -12.43 -15.84 -39.14
C CYS A 359 -13.26 -17.04 -38.69
N HIS A 360 -13.24 -18.12 -39.48
CA HIS A 360 -13.93 -19.39 -39.18
C HIS A 360 -12.97 -20.55 -38.90
N GLN A 361 -11.67 -20.27 -38.71
CA GLN A 361 -10.72 -21.30 -38.26
C GLN A 361 -11.09 -21.75 -36.86
N LYS A 362 -11.03 -23.06 -36.63
CA LYS A 362 -11.30 -23.63 -35.31
C LYS A 362 -10.10 -23.45 -34.38
N GLY A 363 -10.35 -23.46 -33.07
CA GLY A 363 -9.30 -23.29 -32.07
C GLY A 363 -8.14 -24.30 -32.18
N GLU A 364 -8.38 -25.50 -32.70
CA GLU A 364 -7.33 -26.51 -32.93
C GLU A 364 -6.40 -26.15 -34.09
N GLU A 365 -6.91 -25.49 -35.13
CA GLU A 365 -6.16 -25.03 -36.30
C GLU A 365 -5.31 -23.78 -35.99
N LEU A 366 -5.58 -23.15 -34.84
CA LEU A 366 -4.88 -21.97 -34.33
C LEU A 366 -3.81 -22.32 -33.28
N LYS A 367 -3.57 -23.62 -33.00
CA LYS A 367 -2.56 -24.07 -32.04
C LYS A 367 -1.19 -24.23 -32.70
N GLY A 368 -0.16 -23.69 -32.06
CA GLY A 368 1.25 -23.82 -32.46
C GLY A 368 1.82 -22.59 -33.16
N HIS A 369 3.15 -22.49 -33.22
CA HIS A 369 3.87 -21.34 -33.80
C HIS A 369 3.75 -21.26 -35.33
N ASN A 370 3.37 -22.34 -36.01
CA ASN A 370 3.20 -22.41 -37.48
C ASN A 370 1.73 -22.61 -37.89
N SER A 371 0.80 -21.88 -37.25
CA SER A 371 -0.61 -21.94 -37.65
C SER A 371 -0.78 -21.42 -39.08
N PRO A 372 -1.46 -22.14 -39.99
CA PRO A 372 -1.64 -21.68 -41.36
C PRO A 372 -2.38 -20.34 -41.40
N PRO A 373 -2.01 -19.43 -42.32
CA PRO A 373 -2.67 -18.14 -42.44
C PRO A 373 -4.16 -18.34 -42.69
N SER A 374 -4.97 -17.48 -42.09
CA SER A 374 -6.42 -17.64 -42.21
C SER A 374 -6.88 -17.51 -43.66
N PRO A 375 -7.66 -18.47 -44.19
CA PRO A 375 -8.28 -18.33 -45.51
C PRO A 375 -9.16 -17.08 -45.64
N TRP A 376 -9.60 -16.54 -44.51
CA TRP A 376 -10.51 -15.39 -44.42
C TRP A 376 -9.78 -14.06 -44.15
N ARG A 377 -8.44 -14.05 -44.07
CA ARG A 377 -7.65 -12.87 -43.72
C ARG A 377 -7.84 -11.68 -44.65
N ASP A 378 -8.07 -11.97 -45.93
CA ASP A 378 -8.19 -10.96 -46.99
C ASP A 378 -9.61 -10.80 -47.51
N ARG A 379 -10.61 -11.27 -46.74
CA ARG A 379 -12.02 -11.05 -47.06
C ARG A 379 -12.36 -9.54 -47.05
N PRO A 380 -13.30 -9.06 -47.88
CA PRO A 380 -13.72 -7.67 -47.88
C PRO A 380 -14.17 -7.18 -46.50
N ALA A 381 -13.94 -5.90 -46.20
CA ALA A 381 -14.30 -5.31 -44.91
C ALA A 381 -15.83 -5.37 -44.69
N GLU A 382 -16.62 -5.13 -45.73
CA GLU A 382 -18.07 -5.18 -45.73
C GLU A 382 -18.58 -6.57 -45.33
N GLU A 383 -17.94 -7.64 -45.82
CA GLU A 383 -18.26 -9.01 -45.45
C GLU A 383 -17.99 -9.25 -43.96
N SER A 384 -16.83 -8.80 -43.47
CA SER A 384 -16.48 -8.91 -42.03
C SER A 384 -17.45 -8.12 -41.14
N LEU A 385 -17.90 -6.94 -41.55
CA LEU A 385 -18.87 -6.13 -40.81
C LEU A 385 -20.22 -6.85 -40.68
N VAL A 386 -20.72 -7.40 -41.79
CA VAL A 386 -21.97 -8.18 -41.78
C VAL A 386 -21.83 -9.41 -40.89
N LEU A 387 -20.73 -10.14 -41.00
CA LEU A 387 -20.51 -11.35 -40.20
C LEU A 387 -20.34 -11.03 -38.72
N PHE A 388 -19.65 -9.95 -38.36
CA PHE A 388 -19.45 -9.57 -36.96
C PHE A 388 -20.76 -9.13 -36.30
N GLU A 389 -21.61 -8.38 -37.00
CA GLU A 389 -22.96 -8.05 -36.53
C GLU A 389 -23.83 -9.33 -36.39
N ARG A 390 -23.68 -10.31 -37.30
CA ARG A 390 -24.33 -11.62 -37.17
C ARG A 390 -23.81 -12.42 -35.96
N MET A 391 -22.52 -12.31 -35.62
CA MET A 391 -21.97 -12.89 -34.39
C MET A 391 -22.61 -12.24 -33.17
N LYS A 392 -22.74 -10.90 -33.13
CA LYS A 392 -23.42 -10.16 -32.05
C LYS A 392 -24.89 -10.57 -31.87
N LYS A 393 -25.57 -10.92 -32.98
CA LYS A 393 -26.97 -11.40 -32.99
C LYS A 393 -27.13 -12.88 -32.65
N GLY A 394 -26.07 -13.59 -32.28
CA GLY A 394 -26.14 -15.00 -31.89
C GLY A 394 -26.45 -15.96 -33.04
N LEU A 395 -26.03 -15.63 -34.28
CA LEU A 395 -26.31 -16.45 -35.47
C LEU A 395 -25.22 -17.51 -35.76
N PHE A 396 -24.29 -17.73 -34.83
CA PHE A 396 -23.17 -18.67 -34.93
C PHE A 396 -22.97 -19.38 -33.59
N ALA A 397 -22.65 -20.68 -33.60
CA ALA A 397 -22.33 -21.39 -32.37
C ALA A 397 -20.98 -20.96 -31.78
N GLU A 398 -20.73 -21.31 -30.50
CA GLU A 398 -19.44 -21.04 -29.87
C GLU A 398 -18.29 -21.67 -30.67
N GLY A 399 -17.28 -20.87 -31.02
CA GLY A 399 -16.11 -21.32 -31.77
C GLY A 399 -16.29 -21.42 -33.29
N GLU A 400 -17.49 -21.18 -33.84
CA GLU A 400 -17.71 -21.16 -35.30
C GLU A 400 -17.18 -19.90 -35.99
N ALA A 401 -17.10 -18.79 -35.25
CA ALA A 401 -16.56 -17.54 -35.75
C ALA A 401 -15.81 -16.77 -34.65
N THR A 402 -14.77 -16.06 -35.06
CA THR A 402 -13.99 -15.16 -34.21
C THR A 402 -13.68 -13.87 -34.95
N LEU A 403 -13.58 -12.75 -34.25
CA LEU A 403 -12.96 -11.54 -34.82
C LEU A 403 -11.47 -11.59 -34.53
N ARG A 404 -10.63 -11.40 -35.54
CA ARG A 404 -9.16 -11.40 -35.40
C ARG A 404 -8.59 -10.07 -35.85
N MET A 405 -7.60 -9.59 -35.11
CA MET A 405 -6.77 -8.45 -35.49
C MET A 405 -5.86 -8.87 -36.65
N LYS A 406 -5.69 -8.03 -37.67
CA LYS A 406 -4.89 -8.33 -38.86
C LYS A 406 -3.46 -7.81 -38.67
N THR A 407 -2.65 -8.56 -37.93
CA THR A 407 -1.28 -8.17 -37.55
C THR A 407 -0.40 -9.38 -37.24
N VAL A 408 0.91 -9.19 -37.17
CA VAL A 408 1.88 -10.20 -36.73
C VAL A 408 2.53 -9.71 -35.45
N MET A 409 2.42 -10.48 -34.37
CA MET A 409 3.05 -10.17 -33.09
C MET A 409 4.56 -10.41 -33.14
N GLU A 410 5.33 -9.80 -32.22
CA GLU A 410 6.78 -9.96 -32.13
C GLU A 410 7.23 -11.42 -31.93
N ASP A 411 6.42 -12.23 -31.24
CA ASP A 411 6.67 -13.66 -31.04
C ASP A 411 6.29 -14.52 -32.27
N GLY A 412 5.94 -13.88 -33.39
CA GLY A 412 5.52 -14.53 -34.63
C GLY A 412 4.05 -14.96 -34.64
N LYS A 413 3.29 -14.75 -33.56
CA LYS A 413 1.88 -15.12 -33.52
C LYS A 413 1.07 -14.28 -34.52
N LEU A 414 0.43 -14.97 -35.47
CA LEU A 414 -0.38 -14.35 -36.50
C LEU A 414 -1.80 -14.05 -36.00
N ASP A 415 -2.24 -12.83 -36.27
CA ASP A 415 -3.62 -12.37 -36.15
C ASP A 415 -4.31 -12.76 -34.84
N PRO A 416 -3.95 -12.15 -33.69
CA PRO A 416 -4.55 -12.45 -32.40
C PRO A 416 -6.07 -12.23 -32.39
N VAL A 417 -6.79 -13.08 -31.66
CA VAL A 417 -8.26 -13.01 -31.55
C VAL A 417 -8.66 -11.81 -30.70
N ALA A 418 -9.55 -10.96 -31.23
CA ALA A 418 -10.17 -9.83 -30.53
C ALA A 418 -11.50 -10.22 -29.87
N TYR A 419 -12.37 -11.00 -30.54
CA TYR A 419 -13.67 -11.42 -29.99
C TYR A 419 -13.94 -12.91 -30.17
N ARG A 420 -14.65 -13.49 -29.19
CA ARG A 420 -15.16 -14.86 -29.19
C ARG A 420 -16.66 -14.89 -28.89
N ILE A 421 -17.35 -15.88 -29.41
CA ILE A 421 -18.76 -16.15 -29.10
C ILE A 421 -18.83 -16.96 -27.81
N LYS A 422 -19.67 -16.53 -26.87
CA LYS A 422 -20.06 -17.29 -25.67
C LYS A 422 -21.53 -17.01 -25.35
N TYR A 423 -22.30 -18.04 -25.02
CA TYR A 423 -23.72 -17.93 -24.66
C TYR A 423 -23.97 -18.04 -23.16
N THR A 424 -22.92 -18.24 -22.36
CA THR A 424 -23.05 -18.15 -20.90
C THR A 424 -23.46 -16.72 -20.54
N PRO A 425 -24.55 -16.50 -19.79
CA PRO A 425 -24.94 -15.16 -19.36
C PRO A 425 -23.84 -14.50 -18.53
N HIS A 426 -23.61 -13.22 -18.78
CA HIS A 426 -22.64 -12.42 -18.04
C HIS A 426 -23.23 -11.93 -16.72
N HIS A 427 -22.44 -11.93 -15.64
CA HIS A 427 -22.93 -11.58 -14.30
C HIS A 427 -23.56 -10.17 -14.23
N ARG A 428 -22.94 -9.17 -14.85
CA ARG A 428 -23.44 -7.77 -14.91
C ARG A 428 -24.37 -7.45 -16.08
N THR A 429 -24.03 -7.84 -17.30
CA THR A 429 -24.76 -7.47 -18.52
C THR A 429 -25.78 -8.51 -18.99
N GLY A 430 -25.94 -9.61 -18.25
CA GLY A 430 -26.92 -10.65 -18.54
C GLY A 430 -26.70 -11.29 -19.91
N ASP A 431 -27.75 -11.35 -20.71
CA ASP A 431 -27.81 -11.89 -22.06
C ASP A 431 -27.73 -10.82 -23.16
N GLN A 432 -27.40 -9.57 -22.82
CA GLN A 432 -27.27 -8.47 -23.79
C GLN A 432 -26.16 -8.72 -24.82
N TRP A 433 -25.16 -9.52 -24.46
CA TRP A 433 -24.01 -9.85 -25.29
C TRP A 433 -23.87 -11.36 -25.39
N CYS A 434 -23.58 -11.86 -26.60
CA CYS A 434 -23.12 -13.24 -26.83
C CYS A 434 -21.74 -13.29 -27.51
N ILE A 435 -21.10 -12.12 -27.65
CA ILE A 435 -19.73 -11.96 -28.11
C ILE A 435 -18.96 -11.18 -27.06
N TYR A 436 -17.75 -11.63 -26.76
CA TYR A 436 -16.94 -11.04 -25.70
C TYR A 436 -15.53 -10.74 -26.20
N PRO A 437 -14.99 -9.56 -25.87
CA PRO A 437 -13.63 -9.20 -26.23
C PRO A 437 -12.63 -10.05 -25.43
N THR A 438 -11.44 -10.26 -25.99
CA THR A 438 -10.35 -10.96 -25.30
C THR A 438 -9.58 -10.03 -24.36
N TYR A 439 -8.81 -10.62 -23.44
CA TYR A 439 -7.95 -9.91 -22.50
C TYR A 439 -7.04 -8.87 -23.17
N ASP A 440 -6.32 -9.26 -24.23
CA ASP A 440 -5.35 -8.40 -24.92
C ASP A 440 -6.02 -7.19 -25.58
N TYR A 441 -7.21 -7.40 -26.17
CA TYR A 441 -7.99 -6.34 -26.79
C TYR A 441 -8.57 -5.39 -25.73
N THR A 442 -9.15 -5.96 -24.68
CA THR A 442 -9.88 -5.22 -23.64
C THR A 442 -8.96 -4.34 -22.83
N HIS A 443 -7.91 -4.89 -22.21
CA HIS A 443 -7.12 -4.11 -21.25
C HIS A 443 -6.35 -2.98 -21.90
N CYS A 444 -5.87 -3.19 -23.12
CA CYS A 444 -5.22 -2.14 -23.91
C CYS A 444 -6.17 -0.95 -24.14
N LEU A 445 -7.38 -1.22 -24.62
CA LEU A 445 -8.34 -0.17 -24.93
C LEU A 445 -8.98 0.44 -23.68
N CYS A 446 -9.24 -0.35 -22.64
CA CYS A 446 -9.71 0.17 -21.36
C CYS A 446 -8.66 1.09 -20.72
N ASP A 447 -7.37 0.77 -20.84
CA ASP A 447 -6.30 1.66 -20.36
C ASP A 447 -6.29 3.00 -21.12
N SER A 448 -6.58 2.99 -22.42
CA SER A 448 -6.76 4.21 -23.21
C SER A 448 -7.98 5.01 -22.74
N ILE A 449 -9.13 4.36 -22.58
CA ILE A 449 -10.40 4.97 -22.14
C ILE A 449 -10.24 5.62 -20.76
N GLU A 450 -9.64 4.92 -19.80
CA GLU A 450 -9.43 5.40 -18.43
C GLU A 450 -8.25 6.40 -18.31
N ASN A 451 -7.57 6.70 -19.44
CA ASN A 451 -6.41 7.58 -19.52
C ASN A 451 -5.28 7.15 -18.58
N ILE A 452 -4.98 5.85 -18.54
CA ILE A 452 -3.90 5.29 -17.74
C ILE A 452 -2.56 5.82 -18.25
N THR A 453 -1.74 6.37 -17.35
CA THR A 453 -0.39 6.83 -17.71
C THR A 453 0.62 5.69 -17.62
N HIS A 454 0.52 4.87 -16.57
CA HIS A 454 1.44 3.78 -16.30
C HIS A 454 0.67 2.46 -16.20
N SER A 455 0.70 1.71 -17.31
CA SER A 455 0.08 0.39 -17.41
C SER A 455 1.07 -0.68 -16.93
N LEU A 456 1.06 -0.94 -15.62
CA LEU A 456 2.04 -1.84 -14.99
C LEU A 456 1.53 -3.29 -15.02
N CYS A 457 2.31 -4.21 -15.58
CA CYS A 457 1.98 -5.63 -15.66
C CYS A 457 3.19 -6.52 -15.40
N THR A 458 3.01 -7.83 -15.39
CA THR A 458 4.10 -8.77 -15.19
C THR A 458 4.82 -9.12 -16.51
N LYS A 459 6.09 -9.55 -16.44
CA LYS A 459 6.93 -9.86 -17.61
C LYS A 459 6.38 -10.95 -18.55
N GLU A 460 5.46 -11.78 -18.10
CA GLU A 460 4.77 -12.77 -18.93
C GLU A 460 3.99 -12.11 -20.10
N PHE A 461 3.70 -10.81 -20.00
CA PHE A 461 3.03 -10.03 -21.04
C PHE A 461 3.98 -9.18 -21.90
N GLN A 462 5.30 -9.25 -21.67
CA GLN A 462 6.28 -8.41 -22.37
C GLN A 462 6.23 -8.56 -23.90
N ALA A 463 6.10 -9.79 -24.39
CA ALA A 463 5.96 -10.07 -25.83
C ALA A 463 4.68 -9.49 -26.45
N ARG A 464 3.74 -9.00 -25.62
CA ARG A 464 2.48 -8.40 -26.07
C ARG A 464 2.55 -6.87 -26.14
N ARG A 465 3.65 -6.24 -25.69
CA ARG A 465 3.78 -4.78 -25.68
C ARG A 465 3.68 -4.15 -27.07
N SER A 466 4.31 -4.76 -28.07
CA SER A 466 4.15 -4.35 -29.47
C SER A 466 2.69 -4.40 -29.93
N SER A 467 1.97 -5.48 -29.60
CA SER A 467 0.54 -5.59 -29.94
C SER A 467 -0.34 -4.58 -29.20
N TYR A 468 0.06 -4.21 -27.97
CA TYR A 468 -0.59 -3.17 -27.18
C TYR A 468 -0.46 -1.80 -27.86
N PHE A 469 0.75 -1.40 -28.24
CA PHE A 469 0.96 -0.13 -28.96
C PHE A 469 0.29 -0.15 -30.34
N TRP A 470 0.41 -1.27 -31.07
CA TRP A 470 -0.23 -1.44 -32.37
C TRP A 470 -1.74 -1.17 -32.31
N LEU A 471 -2.44 -1.71 -31.32
CA LEU A 471 -3.89 -1.61 -31.22
C LEU A 471 -4.36 -0.16 -30.99
N CYS A 472 -3.70 0.57 -30.08
CA CYS A 472 -4.02 1.98 -29.85
C CYS A 472 -3.75 2.83 -31.10
N ASN A 473 -2.61 2.60 -31.76
CA ASN A 473 -2.22 3.35 -32.95
C ASN A 473 -3.11 3.05 -34.16
N ALA A 474 -3.54 1.79 -34.35
CA ALA A 474 -4.44 1.40 -35.44
C ALA A 474 -5.81 2.10 -35.35
N LEU A 475 -6.22 2.50 -34.15
CA LEU A 475 -7.48 3.19 -33.88
C LEU A 475 -7.32 4.71 -33.66
N ASP A 476 -6.09 5.24 -33.76
CA ASP A 476 -5.76 6.65 -33.44
C ASP A 476 -6.24 7.08 -32.04
N LEU A 477 -6.07 6.21 -31.04
CA LEU A 477 -6.42 6.48 -29.65
C LEU A 477 -5.19 6.91 -28.83
N TYR A 478 -5.44 7.55 -27.68
CA TYR A 478 -4.39 7.77 -26.69
C TYR A 478 -3.73 6.42 -26.35
N CYS A 479 -2.40 6.35 -26.40
CA CYS A 479 -1.67 5.12 -26.16
C CYS A 479 -0.96 5.20 -24.78
N PRO A 480 -1.44 4.46 -23.77
CA PRO A 480 -0.72 4.33 -22.49
C PRO A 480 0.65 3.69 -22.67
N VAL A 481 1.57 3.93 -21.73
CA VAL A 481 2.84 3.19 -21.69
C VAL A 481 2.70 1.95 -20.82
N GLN A 482 3.00 0.79 -21.40
CA GLN A 482 3.09 -0.48 -20.69
C GLN A 482 4.50 -0.69 -20.12
N TRP A 483 4.57 -1.06 -18.84
CA TRP A 483 5.81 -1.42 -18.16
C TRP A 483 5.69 -2.78 -17.48
N GLU A 484 6.72 -3.59 -17.60
CA GLU A 484 6.74 -4.94 -17.06
C GLU A 484 7.65 -5.08 -15.84
N TYR A 485 7.14 -5.72 -14.79
CA TYR A 485 7.92 -6.11 -13.62
C TYR A 485 7.97 -7.63 -13.44
N GLY A 486 9.03 -8.11 -12.79
CA GLY A 486 9.18 -9.54 -12.52
C GLY A 486 8.12 -10.06 -11.55
N ARG A 487 7.46 -11.16 -11.90
CA ARG A 487 6.49 -11.84 -11.04
C ARG A 487 7.15 -12.28 -9.73
N LEU A 488 6.39 -12.18 -8.65
CA LEU A 488 6.77 -12.73 -7.35
C LEU A 488 6.20 -14.14 -7.21
N ASN A 489 7.09 -15.13 -7.16
CA ASN A 489 6.76 -16.52 -6.87
C ASN A 489 7.52 -16.95 -5.60
N LEU A 490 6.83 -17.65 -4.70
CA LEU A 490 7.44 -18.28 -3.55
C LEU A 490 7.61 -19.78 -3.80
N THR A 491 8.62 -20.36 -3.17
CA THR A 491 8.82 -21.81 -3.11
C THR A 491 7.98 -22.42 -1.99
N TYR A 492 7.82 -23.75 -1.98
CA TYR A 492 6.98 -24.50 -1.02
C TYR A 492 5.50 -24.11 -1.03
N THR A 493 4.99 -23.62 -2.15
CA THR A 493 3.59 -23.22 -2.29
C THR A 493 3.07 -23.53 -3.69
N VAL A 494 1.74 -23.60 -3.80
CA VAL A 494 1.00 -23.54 -5.06
C VAL A 494 0.02 -22.37 -4.97
N VAL A 495 -0.11 -21.58 -6.04
CA VAL A 495 -0.93 -20.35 -6.02
C VAL A 495 -2.01 -20.31 -7.11
N SER A 496 -2.07 -21.31 -7.99
CA SER A 496 -3.12 -21.35 -9.02
C SER A 496 -4.48 -21.70 -8.40
N LYS A 497 -5.54 -20.96 -8.76
CA LYS A 497 -6.94 -21.19 -8.32
C LYS A 497 -7.35 -22.67 -8.45
N ARG A 498 -7.11 -23.28 -9.62
CA ARG A 498 -7.45 -24.69 -9.88
C ARG A 498 -6.77 -25.67 -8.92
N LYS A 499 -5.52 -25.41 -8.50
CA LYS A 499 -4.80 -26.28 -7.56
C LYS A 499 -5.25 -26.04 -6.12
N ILE A 500 -5.52 -24.79 -5.74
CA ILE A 500 -6.07 -24.48 -4.40
C ILE A 500 -7.44 -25.14 -4.22
N ILE A 501 -8.33 -25.03 -5.21
CA ILE A 501 -9.64 -25.71 -5.17
C ILE A 501 -9.46 -27.23 -4.99
N LYS A 502 -8.53 -27.87 -5.71
CA LYS A 502 -8.22 -29.30 -5.51
C LYS A 502 -7.73 -29.63 -4.11
N LEU A 503 -6.97 -28.75 -3.45
CA LEU A 503 -6.54 -28.95 -2.06
C LEU A 503 -7.73 -28.90 -1.09
N VAL A 504 -8.70 -28.01 -1.36
CA VAL A 504 -9.94 -27.89 -0.58
C VAL A 504 -10.83 -29.12 -0.81
N GLU A 505 -11.08 -29.50 -2.07
CA GLU A 505 -11.92 -30.65 -2.44
C GLU A 505 -11.36 -31.99 -1.93
N SER A 506 -10.03 -32.12 -1.83
CA SER A 506 -9.38 -33.30 -1.25
C SER A 506 -9.32 -33.29 0.28
N GLY A 507 -9.81 -32.25 0.93
CA GLY A 507 -9.80 -32.10 2.39
C GLY A 507 -8.41 -31.87 3.00
N VAL A 508 -7.39 -31.59 2.19
CA VAL A 508 -6.02 -31.31 2.66
C VAL A 508 -5.98 -29.98 3.41
N VAL A 509 -6.70 -28.98 2.90
CA VAL A 509 -6.90 -27.68 3.53
C VAL A 509 -8.38 -27.42 3.75
N ARG A 510 -8.72 -26.65 4.78
CA ARG A 510 -10.12 -26.42 5.16
C ARG A 510 -10.87 -25.59 4.12
N ASP A 511 -10.25 -24.49 3.68
CA ASP A 511 -10.77 -23.59 2.67
C ASP A 511 -9.61 -22.78 2.03
N TRP A 512 -9.91 -21.89 1.09
CA TRP A 512 -8.92 -21.05 0.41
C TRP A 512 -8.26 -19.98 1.31
N ASP A 513 -8.77 -19.79 2.53
CA ASP A 513 -8.19 -18.96 3.59
C ASP A 513 -7.41 -19.76 4.65
N ASP A 514 -7.20 -21.07 4.46
CA ASP A 514 -6.43 -21.91 5.37
C ASP A 514 -5.01 -21.33 5.58
N PRO A 515 -4.58 -21.08 6.83
CA PRO A 515 -3.30 -20.43 7.14
C PRO A 515 -2.03 -21.07 6.55
N ARG A 516 -2.11 -22.30 6.04
CA ARG A 516 -1.01 -22.98 5.34
C ARG A 516 -0.86 -22.55 3.88
N LEU A 517 -1.88 -21.91 3.30
CA LEU A 517 -1.85 -21.37 1.95
C LEU A 517 -1.19 -19.98 1.93
N PHE A 518 -0.74 -19.57 0.73
CA PHE A 518 -0.17 -18.24 0.47
C PHE A 518 -1.14 -17.34 -0.32
N THR A 519 -2.45 -17.56 -0.14
CA THR A 519 -3.48 -16.60 -0.54
C THR A 519 -3.39 -15.39 0.39
N LEU A 520 -3.77 -14.18 -0.06
CA LEU A 520 -3.69 -12.99 0.82
C LEU A 520 -4.63 -13.13 2.02
N THR A 521 -5.83 -13.68 1.81
CA THR A 521 -6.78 -13.95 2.89
C THR A 521 -6.24 -14.99 3.87
N ALA A 522 -5.56 -16.04 3.40
CA ALA A 522 -4.90 -17.00 4.29
C ALA A 522 -3.78 -16.36 5.12
N LEU A 523 -2.96 -15.51 4.51
CA LEU A 523 -1.89 -14.81 5.24
C LEU A 523 -2.48 -13.84 6.28
N ARG A 524 -3.58 -13.16 5.96
CA ARG A 524 -4.33 -12.34 6.92
C ARG A 524 -4.87 -13.20 8.07
N ARG A 525 -5.54 -14.32 7.77
CA ARG A 525 -6.08 -15.26 8.78
C ARG A 525 -5.00 -15.93 9.63
N ARG A 526 -3.85 -16.23 9.05
CA ARG A 526 -2.64 -16.71 9.76
C ARG A 526 -2.12 -15.69 10.76
N GLY A 527 -2.42 -14.41 10.56
CA GLY A 527 -2.08 -13.33 11.47
C GLY A 527 -0.96 -12.42 11.00
N PHE A 528 -0.54 -12.49 9.73
CA PHE A 528 0.40 -11.49 9.21
C PHE A 528 -0.23 -10.09 9.26
N PRO A 529 0.50 -9.06 9.70
CA PRO A 529 0.07 -7.67 9.55
C PRO A 529 0.30 -7.20 8.10
N ALA A 530 -0.54 -6.28 7.63
CA ALA A 530 -0.46 -5.76 6.27
C ALA A 530 0.91 -5.11 6.00
N GLU A 531 1.43 -4.39 6.99
CA GLU A 531 2.72 -3.72 6.96
C GLU A 531 3.87 -4.69 6.70
N ALA A 532 3.79 -5.93 7.23
CA ALA A 532 4.80 -6.95 6.95
C ALA A 532 4.79 -7.38 5.48
N ILE A 533 3.61 -7.51 4.87
CA ILE A 533 3.47 -7.88 3.45
C ILE A 533 3.94 -6.74 2.53
N ILE A 534 3.62 -5.49 2.89
CA ILE A 534 4.07 -4.29 2.16
C ILE A 534 5.60 -4.18 2.24
N ASN A 535 6.17 -4.27 3.45
CA ASN A 535 7.62 -4.23 3.66
C ASN A 535 8.33 -5.40 2.98
N PHE A 536 7.69 -6.58 2.95
CA PHE A 536 8.18 -7.71 2.18
C PHE A 536 8.27 -7.38 0.69
N CYS A 537 7.20 -6.84 0.10
CA CYS A 537 7.22 -6.44 -1.32
C CYS A 537 8.26 -5.36 -1.62
N ALA A 538 8.49 -4.42 -0.71
CA ALA A 538 9.53 -3.39 -0.82
C ALA A 538 10.96 -3.97 -0.81
N ARG A 539 11.19 -4.99 0.01
CA ARG A 539 12.51 -5.60 0.18
C ARG A 539 12.81 -6.67 -0.87
N VAL A 540 11.78 -7.28 -1.47
CA VAL A 540 11.98 -8.46 -2.30
C VAL A 540 12.43 -8.15 -3.73
N GLY A 541 13.73 -8.37 -3.90
CA GLY A 541 14.36 -9.16 -4.96
C GLY A 541 15.01 -10.47 -4.43
N VAL A 542 14.49 -11.06 -3.34
CA VAL A 542 15.17 -12.14 -2.61
C VAL A 542 14.27 -13.39 -2.46
N THR A 543 14.84 -14.55 -2.78
CA THR A 543 14.33 -15.89 -2.48
C THR A 543 14.25 -16.11 -0.98
N VAL A 544 13.05 -16.35 -0.45
CA VAL A 544 12.87 -16.63 0.98
C VAL A 544 13.04 -18.14 1.21
N SER A 545 14.17 -18.53 1.78
CA SER A 545 14.30 -19.84 2.41
C SER A 545 13.58 -19.81 3.76
N GLN A 546 12.58 -20.66 3.96
CA GLN A 546 12.02 -20.91 5.29
C GLN A 546 12.61 -22.23 5.81
N THR A 547 12.81 -22.30 7.13
CA THR A 547 13.33 -23.48 7.84
C THR A 547 12.23 -24.04 8.75
N THR A 548 12.11 -25.37 8.82
CA THR A 548 11.09 -26.06 9.62
C THR A 548 11.66 -26.23 11.02
N THR A 549 11.00 -25.67 12.02
CA THR A 549 11.33 -25.93 13.43
C THR A 549 10.36 -26.98 13.96
N GLU A 550 10.79 -27.82 14.89
CA GLU A 550 9.85 -28.75 15.52
C GLU A 550 8.85 -27.94 16.36
N PRO A 551 7.53 -28.21 16.21
CA PRO A 551 6.52 -27.52 16.99
C PRO A 551 6.80 -27.74 18.47
N HIS A 552 7.05 -26.66 19.19
CA HIS A 552 7.08 -26.70 20.64
C HIS A 552 5.65 -26.99 21.07
N LEU A 553 5.42 -28.19 21.60
CA LEU A 553 4.11 -28.61 22.06
C LEU A 553 3.77 -27.79 23.31
N LEU A 554 2.71 -26.98 23.22
CA LEU A 554 2.19 -26.20 24.34
C LEU A 554 1.48 -27.16 25.29
N GLU A 555 2.23 -27.74 26.22
CA GLU A 555 1.71 -28.67 27.21
C GLU A 555 1.76 -28.02 28.60
N PRO A 556 0.61 -27.74 29.23
CA PRO A 556 0.59 -27.15 30.57
C PRO A 556 0.95 -28.19 31.65
N LEU A 557 1.89 -27.83 32.51
CA LEU A 557 2.24 -28.56 33.73
C LEU A 557 1.78 -27.77 34.95
N LYS A 558 0.90 -28.37 35.75
CA LYS A 558 0.40 -27.78 37.00
C LYS A 558 1.53 -27.69 38.03
N VAL A 559 1.62 -26.54 38.70
CA VAL A 559 2.59 -26.28 39.76
C VAL A 559 1.86 -25.71 40.98
N THR A 560 2.08 -26.32 42.14
CA THR A 560 1.53 -25.89 43.43
C THR A 560 2.65 -25.33 44.30
N VAL A 561 2.53 -24.06 44.67
CA VAL A 561 3.50 -23.36 45.53
C VAL A 561 3.15 -23.60 47.00
N THR A 562 3.90 -24.47 47.68
CA THR A 562 3.53 -25.01 49.00
C THR A 562 3.60 -23.98 50.12
N ASN A 563 4.51 -23.00 50.01
CA ASN A 563 4.74 -21.96 51.02
C ASN A 563 3.90 -20.68 50.85
N LEU A 564 2.90 -20.68 49.95
CA LEU A 564 1.89 -19.60 49.86
C LEU A 564 0.57 -20.02 50.52
N PRO A 565 -0.12 -19.15 51.25
CA PRO A 565 -1.46 -19.45 51.79
C PRO A 565 -2.45 -19.88 50.69
N GLU A 566 -3.40 -20.75 51.02
CA GLU A 566 -4.32 -21.37 50.04
C GLU A 566 -5.19 -20.36 49.27
N HIS A 567 -5.47 -19.21 49.87
CA HIS A 567 -6.27 -18.14 49.28
C HIS A 567 -5.48 -16.86 48.97
N SER A 568 -4.14 -16.90 49.04
CA SER A 568 -3.35 -15.71 48.69
C SER A 568 -3.37 -15.48 47.18
N GLN A 569 -3.63 -14.25 46.79
CA GLN A 569 -3.51 -13.77 45.41
C GLN A 569 -2.78 -12.44 45.42
N SER A 570 -1.78 -12.29 44.57
CA SER A 570 -1.12 -11.01 44.31
C SER A 570 -1.32 -10.60 42.86
N ALA A 571 -1.37 -9.28 42.65
CA ALA A 571 -1.47 -8.68 41.33
C ALA A 571 -0.06 -8.45 40.77
N VAL A 572 0.28 -9.14 39.68
CA VAL A 572 1.54 -8.94 38.97
C VAL A 572 1.32 -7.98 37.83
N ARG A 573 2.06 -6.86 37.81
CA ARG A 573 2.05 -5.92 36.69
C ARG A 573 2.95 -6.45 35.57
N VAL A 574 2.39 -6.64 34.38
CA VAL A 574 3.10 -7.10 33.18
C VAL A 574 3.08 -5.99 32.12
N PRO A 575 4.23 -5.53 31.62
CA PRO A 575 4.28 -4.55 30.55
C PRO A 575 3.76 -5.16 29.24
N ASN A 576 2.93 -4.42 28.49
CA ASN A 576 2.41 -4.91 27.19
C ASN A 576 3.53 -5.08 26.17
N PHE A 577 4.53 -4.19 26.20
CA PHE A 577 5.72 -4.23 25.37
C PHE A 577 6.96 -4.08 26.25
N PRO A 578 7.73 -5.15 26.52
CA PRO A 578 8.87 -5.10 27.44
C PRO A 578 9.95 -4.07 27.06
N ALA A 579 10.11 -3.79 25.75
CA ALA A 579 11.06 -2.79 25.27
C ALA A 579 10.52 -1.34 25.35
N ASN A 580 9.23 -1.15 25.64
CA ASN A 580 8.60 0.17 25.73
C ASN A 580 7.39 0.15 26.67
N GLU A 581 7.64 0.34 27.96
CA GLU A 581 6.59 0.37 29.00
C GLU A 581 5.57 1.50 28.83
N ALA A 582 5.90 2.57 28.07
CA ALA A 582 4.96 3.65 27.81
C ALA A 582 3.75 3.21 26.97
N LYS A 583 3.84 2.05 26.30
CA LYS A 583 2.71 1.40 25.58
C LYS A 583 1.74 0.65 26.50
N GLY A 584 1.86 0.86 27.81
CA GLY A 584 0.92 0.36 28.81
C GLY A 584 1.32 -0.98 29.43
N SER A 585 0.51 -1.40 30.38
CA SER A 585 0.67 -2.63 31.15
C SER A 585 -0.68 -3.21 31.50
N HIS A 586 -0.73 -4.51 31.75
CA HIS A 586 -1.88 -5.21 32.30
C HIS A 586 -1.51 -5.90 33.61
N THR A 587 -2.51 -6.43 34.30
CA THR A 587 -2.35 -7.12 35.57
C THR A 587 -2.74 -8.57 35.43
N VAL A 588 -1.88 -9.46 35.92
CA VAL A 588 -2.07 -10.91 35.93
C VAL A 588 -2.12 -11.39 37.38
N PRO A 589 -3.08 -12.25 37.76
CA PRO A 589 -3.12 -12.82 39.10
C PRO A 589 -1.95 -13.80 39.30
N PHE A 590 -1.35 -13.79 40.48
CA PHE A 590 -0.43 -14.83 40.93
C PHE A 590 -1.03 -15.49 42.17
N ALA A 591 -1.43 -16.75 42.03
CA ALA A 591 -2.03 -17.55 43.08
C ALA A 591 -1.15 -18.76 43.44
N ARG A 592 -1.56 -19.51 44.47
CA ARG A 592 -0.89 -20.75 44.91
C ARG A 592 -0.71 -21.77 43.79
N THR A 593 -1.66 -21.86 42.86
CA THR A 593 -1.59 -22.75 41.70
C THR A 593 -1.29 -21.94 40.44
N ILE A 594 -0.22 -22.33 39.76
CA ILE A 594 0.20 -21.78 38.47
C ILE A 594 0.44 -22.93 37.49
N PHE A 595 0.56 -22.59 36.22
CA PHE A 595 0.91 -23.53 35.15
C PHE A 595 2.14 -23.01 34.41
N ILE A 596 3.05 -23.92 34.08
CA ILE A 596 4.23 -23.68 33.26
C ILE A 596 4.23 -24.66 32.08
N GLU A 597 5.18 -24.57 31.15
CA GLU A 597 5.34 -25.60 30.12
C GLU A 597 5.89 -26.91 30.70
N GLN A 598 5.39 -28.04 30.22
CA GLN A 598 5.92 -29.36 30.54
C GLN A 598 7.42 -29.47 30.21
N SER A 599 7.87 -28.80 29.13
CA SER A 599 9.27 -28.79 28.71
C SER A 599 10.21 -27.96 29.60
N ASP A 600 9.66 -27.13 30.49
CA ASP A 600 10.41 -26.29 31.44
C ASP A 600 10.70 -26.99 32.78
N PHE A 601 10.31 -28.26 32.92
CA PHE A 601 10.79 -29.16 33.97
C PHE A 601 11.47 -30.41 33.40
N ARG A 602 12.59 -30.82 33.99
CA ARG A 602 13.22 -32.13 33.74
C ARG A 602 13.72 -32.75 35.04
N GLU A 603 13.49 -34.05 35.20
CA GLU A 603 13.99 -34.81 36.35
C GLU A 603 15.51 -35.00 36.31
N VAL A 604 16.07 -35.13 35.10
CA VAL A 604 17.51 -35.32 34.88
C VAL A 604 18.09 -34.05 34.26
N MET A 605 19.16 -33.53 34.88
CA MET A 605 19.87 -32.37 34.38
C MET A 605 20.70 -32.73 33.14
N GLU A 606 20.46 -32.04 32.03
CA GLU A 606 21.25 -32.16 30.81
C GLU A 606 22.15 -30.93 30.60
N LYS A 607 23.30 -31.15 29.95
CA LYS A 607 24.24 -30.08 29.64
C LYS A 607 23.56 -29.02 28.77
N GLY A 608 23.50 -27.78 29.27
CA GLY A 608 22.89 -26.64 28.57
C GLY A 608 21.42 -26.37 28.91
N TYR A 609 20.76 -27.25 29.68
CA TYR A 609 19.42 -26.98 30.20
C TYR A 609 19.45 -25.92 31.32
N LYS A 610 18.59 -24.91 31.25
CA LYS A 610 18.61 -23.73 32.16
C LYS A 610 17.33 -23.54 32.97
N ARG A 611 16.34 -24.42 32.82
CA ARG A 611 15.02 -24.31 33.47
C ARG A 611 14.95 -25.22 34.70
N LEU A 612 13.75 -25.51 35.20
CA LEU A 612 13.55 -26.16 36.50
C LEU A 612 14.03 -27.63 36.47
N THR A 613 14.83 -28.01 37.45
CA THR A 613 15.17 -29.42 37.75
C THR A 613 15.13 -29.62 39.27
N PRO A 614 15.22 -30.86 39.77
CA PRO A 614 15.32 -31.09 41.22
C PRO A 614 16.47 -30.34 41.91
N GLU A 615 17.56 -30.05 41.18
CA GLU A 615 18.76 -29.39 41.71
C GLU A 615 18.90 -27.92 41.26
N GLN A 616 18.00 -27.42 40.42
CA GLN A 616 18.14 -26.11 39.79
C GLN A 616 16.84 -25.31 39.85
N PRO A 617 16.81 -24.15 40.55
CA PRO A 617 15.66 -23.27 40.57
C PRO A 617 15.50 -22.48 39.26
N VAL A 618 14.31 -21.92 39.04
CA VAL A 618 14.01 -21.09 37.87
C VAL A 618 13.22 -19.84 38.26
N GLY A 619 13.47 -18.73 37.58
CA GLY A 619 12.71 -17.50 37.78
C GLY A 619 11.37 -17.51 37.04
N LEU A 620 10.34 -16.90 37.63
CA LEU A 620 9.08 -16.64 36.96
C LEU A 620 9.09 -15.22 36.38
N ARG A 621 8.89 -15.09 35.06
CA ARG A 621 8.90 -13.78 34.40
C ARG A 621 7.87 -12.84 35.02
N HIS A 622 8.26 -11.57 35.23
CA HIS A 622 7.46 -10.46 35.79
C HIS A 622 6.95 -10.65 37.22
N ALA A 623 6.82 -11.88 37.73
CA ALA A 623 6.26 -12.17 39.05
C ALA A 623 7.13 -11.70 40.22
N GLY A 624 8.43 -11.49 40.00
CA GLY A 624 9.38 -11.18 41.06
C GLY A 624 9.71 -12.38 41.96
N TYR A 625 9.40 -13.62 41.55
CA TYR A 625 9.67 -14.84 42.31
C TYR A 625 10.60 -15.82 41.59
N VAL A 626 11.38 -16.56 42.37
CA VAL A 626 12.15 -17.75 41.95
C VAL A 626 11.53 -18.98 42.62
N ILE A 627 11.30 -20.03 41.83
CA ILE A 627 10.73 -21.30 42.32
C ILE A 627 11.78 -22.40 42.40
N SER A 628 11.68 -23.24 43.43
CA SER A 628 12.56 -24.37 43.71
C SER A 628 11.73 -25.65 43.85
N PHE A 629 12.17 -26.73 43.20
CA PHE A 629 11.50 -28.02 43.24
C PHE A 629 11.45 -28.62 44.65
N GLN A 630 10.32 -29.23 45.02
CA GLN A 630 10.20 -30.07 46.21
C GLN A 630 9.82 -31.51 45.87
N LYS A 631 8.77 -31.68 45.06
CA LYS A 631 8.20 -32.99 44.79
C LYS A 631 7.56 -33.06 43.42
N VAL A 632 7.69 -34.22 42.79
CA VAL A 632 7.04 -34.56 41.51
C VAL A 632 5.86 -35.49 41.77
N ILE A 633 4.74 -35.22 41.11
CA ILE A 633 3.54 -36.07 41.14
C ILE A 633 3.35 -36.63 39.73
N LYS A 634 3.21 -37.95 39.64
CA LYS A 634 3.08 -38.69 38.38
C LYS A 634 1.73 -39.40 38.30
N ASP A 635 1.22 -39.57 37.08
CA ASP A 635 0.05 -40.41 36.83
C ASP A 635 0.41 -41.90 36.88
N ALA A 636 -0.61 -42.77 36.73
CA ALA A 636 -0.43 -44.23 36.73
C ALA A 636 0.50 -44.75 35.60
N ARG A 637 0.77 -43.93 34.57
CA ARG A 637 1.66 -44.25 33.45
C ARG A 637 3.05 -43.64 33.61
N GLY A 638 3.31 -42.96 34.73
CA GLY A 638 4.59 -42.31 35.01
C GLY A 638 4.78 -40.94 34.36
N LYS A 639 3.75 -40.36 33.71
CA LYS A 639 3.80 -38.98 33.18
C LYS A 639 3.74 -38.00 34.35
N VAL A 640 4.62 -37.00 34.35
CA VAL A 640 4.60 -35.91 35.34
C VAL A 640 3.36 -35.04 35.11
N VAL A 641 2.48 -34.94 36.11
CA VAL A 641 1.20 -34.21 36.01
C VAL A 641 1.13 -32.99 36.93
N GLU A 642 1.90 -32.98 38.02
CA GLU A 642 1.96 -31.84 38.93
C GLU A 642 3.33 -31.76 39.62
N LEU A 643 3.78 -30.53 39.88
CA LEU A 643 4.95 -30.25 40.71
C LEU A 643 4.54 -29.51 41.97
N GLU A 644 5.14 -29.88 43.10
CA GLU A 644 5.13 -29.05 44.31
C GLU A 644 6.47 -28.30 44.38
N VAL A 645 6.40 -26.99 44.58
CA VAL A 645 7.56 -26.09 44.62
C VAL A 645 7.44 -25.13 45.80
N THR A 646 8.55 -24.55 46.23
CA THR A 646 8.56 -23.33 47.05
C THR A 646 8.92 -22.13 46.20
N CYS A 647 8.49 -20.94 46.63
CA CYS A 647 8.92 -19.68 46.01
C CYS A 647 9.66 -18.78 47.01
N CYS A 648 10.62 -18.00 46.50
CA CYS A 648 11.28 -16.92 47.24
C CYS A 648 11.33 -15.65 46.37
N GLY A 649 11.41 -14.48 47.01
CA GLY A 649 11.53 -13.21 46.30
C GLY A 649 12.83 -13.16 45.51
N SER A 650 12.79 -12.65 44.27
CA SER A 650 13.96 -12.61 43.37
C SER A 650 15.12 -11.78 43.91
N GLU A 651 14.85 -10.85 44.83
CA GLU A 651 15.88 -10.06 45.53
C GLU A 651 16.64 -10.86 46.58
N THR A 652 16.00 -11.89 47.14
CA THR A 652 16.57 -12.77 48.19
C THR A 652 17.15 -14.07 47.65
N ALA A 653 16.72 -14.47 46.45
CA ALA A 653 17.13 -15.71 45.81
C ALA A 653 18.51 -15.55 45.13
N GLU A 654 19.26 -16.64 45.04
CA GLU A 654 20.36 -16.69 44.08
C GLU A 654 19.82 -16.50 42.65
N LYS A 655 20.56 -15.74 41.84
CA LYS A 655 20.13 -15.38 40.49
C LYS A 655 19.92 -16.65 39.65
N PRO A 656 18.69 -16.93 39.17
CA PRO A 656 18.40 -18.15 38.43
C PRO A 656 19.07 -18.12 37.04
N LYS A 657 19.31 -19.29 36.46
CA LYS A 657 19.93 -19.41 35.12
C LYS A 657 19.00 -18.98 33.98
N ALA A 658 17.68 -18.99 34.21
CA ALA A 658 16.68 -18.53 33.26
C ALA A 658 15.40 -18.05 33.97
N PHE A 659 14.60 -17.29 33.24
CA PHE A 659 13.23 -16.96 33.59
C PHE A 659 12.27 -17.58 32.58
N ILE A 660 11.22 -18.24 33.06
CA ILE A 660 10.19 -18.90 32.25
C ILE A 660 8.86 -18.14 32.34
N HIS A 661 8.00 -18.35 31.35
CA HIS A 661 6.62 -17.88 31.40
C HIS A 661 5.78 -18.80 32.29
N TRP A 662 4.66 -18.27 32.76
CA TRP A 662 3.71 -18.95 33.62
C TRP A 662 2.34 -18.31 33.44
N VAL A 663 1.29 -19.05 33.80
CA VAL A 663 -0.09 -18.52 33.86
C VAL A 663 -0.75 -18.97 35.16
N SER A 664 -1.62 -18.13 35.73
CA SER A 664 -2.46 -18.48 36.86
C SER A 664 -3.90 -18.10 36.55
N GLN A 665 -4.84 -18.89 37.05
CA GLN A 665 -6.27 -18.80 36.71
C GLN A 665 -6.49 -18.67 35.17
N PRO A 666 -5.86 -19.55 34.36
CA PRO A 666 -5.82 -19.37 32.92
C PRO A 666 -7.19 -19.57 32.27
N LEU A 667 -7.31 -19.04 31.04
CA LEU A 667 -8.37 -19.40 30.11
C LEU A 667 -7.92 -20.61 29.29
N VAL A 668 -8.88 -21.47 28.94
CA VAL A 668 -8.64 -22.58 28.01
C VAL A 668 -8.87 -22.09 26.58
N CYS A 669 -7.98 -22.47 25.66
CA CYS A 669 -8.07 -22.10 24.25
C CYS A 669 -7.56 -23.21 23.32
N GLU A 670 -8.01 -23.18 22.07
CA GLU A 670 -7.46 -24.00 21.00
C GLU A 670 -6.28 -23.24 20.35
N VAL A 671 -5.14 -23.89 20.18
CA VAL A 671 -3.99 -23.34 19.46
C VAL A 671 -3.67 -24.22 18.25
N ARG A 672 -3.56 -23.58 17.09
CA ARG A 672 -3.24 -24.22 15.81
C ARG A 672 -1.80 -23.86 15.42
N LEU A 673 -0.94 -24.88 15.42
CA LEU A 673 0.45 -24.77 15.00
C LEU A 673 0.57 -25.23 13.56
N TYR A 674 1.09 -24.37 12.70
CA TYR A 674 1.25 -24.65 11.26
C TYR A 674 2.71 -24.87 10.91
N GLU A 675 2.96 -25.90 10.09
CA GLU A 675 4.22 -26.16 9.39
C GLU A 675 4.01 -26.00 7.87
N ARG A 676 5.05 -26.27 7.07
CA ARG A 676 4.94 -26.21 5.60
C ARG A 676 3.93 -27.22 5.10
N LEU A 677 3.10 -26.80 4.14
CA LEU A 677 2.12 -27.66 3.49
C LEU A 677 2.78 -28.70 2.57
N PHE A 678 3.85 -28.31 1.88
CA PHE A 678 4.58 -29.15 0.93
C PHE A 678 5.95 -29.54 1.50
N LEU A 679 6.36 -30.79 1.26
CA LEU A 679 7.67 -31.29 1.69
C LEU A 679 8.79 -30.72 0.80
N HIS A 680 8.56 -30.60 -0.51
CA HIS A 680 9.58 -30.14 -1.45
C HIS A 680 9.46 -28.65 -1.79
N LYS A 681 10.61 -28.05 -2.16
CA LYS A 681 10.75 -26.63 -2.55
C LYS A 681 9.92 -26.27 -3.78
N HIS A 682 9.81 -27.20 -4.72
CA HIS A 682 9.10 -27.02 -5.99
C HIS A 682 8.05 -28.15 -6.14
N PRO A 683 6.89 -28.06 -5.46
CA PRO A 683 5.90 -29.14 -5.43
C PRO A 683 5.22 -29.39 -6.79
N GLU A 684 5.35 -28.45 -7.73
CA GLU A 684 4.77 -28.53 -9.07
C GLU A 684 5.73 -29.17 -10.08
N ASP A 685 7.00 -29.36 -9.73
CA ASP A 685 8.01 -29.93 -10.61
C ASP A 685 7.85 -31.46 -10.67
N GLN A 686 7.49 -31.97 -11.84
CA GLN A 686 7.28 -33.40 -12.06
C GLN A 686 8.58 -34.22 -11.93
N SER A 687 9.75 -33.60 -12.06
CA SER A 687 11.03 -34.28 -11.81
C SER A 687 11.26 -34.58 -10.32
N VAL A 688 10.71 -33.73 -9.44
CA VAL A 688 10.82 -33.85 -7.98
C VAL A 688 9.62 -34.61 -7.41
N VAL A 689 8.43 -34.35 -7.94
CA VAL A 689 7.16 -34.93 -7.48
C VAL A 689 6.46 -35.63 -8.65
N PRO A 690 6.88 -36.87 -9.02
CA PRO A 690 6.41 -37.54 -10.22
C PRO A 690 4.91 -37.89 -10.18
N ASN A 691 4.36 -38.09 -8.99
CA ASN A 691 2.93 -38.40 -8.79
C ASN A 691 2.06 -37.13 -8.67
N GLY A 692 2.63 -35.95 -8.93
CA GLY A 692 1.97 -34.66 -8.88
C GLY A 692 1.87 -34.05 -7.48
N PHE A 693 1.65 -32.74 -7.41
CA PHE A 693 1.77 -31.95 -6.17
C PHE A 693 0.93 -32.44 -4.97
N LEU A 694 -0.16 -33.18 -5.19
CA LEU A 694 -0.97 -33.73 -4.09
C LEU A 694 -0.28 -34.87 -3.33
N SER A 695 0.71 -35.55 -3.94
CA SER A 695 1.51 -36.54 -3.22
C SER A 695 2.59 -35.92 -2.35
N ASP A 696 2.80 -34.60 -2.45
CA ASP A 696 3.86 -33.87 -1.74
C ASP A 696 3.39 -33.20 -0.43
N ILE A 697 2.18 -33.54 0.03
CA ILE A 697 1.59 -32.95 1.22
C ILE A 697 2.29 -33.45 2.47
N ASN A 698 2.68 -32.52 3.33
CA ASN A 698 3.22 -32.81 4.65
C ASN A 698 2.07 -33.18 5.62
N PRO A 699 2.02 -34.42 6.13
CA PRO A 699 0.98 -34.84 7.08
C PRO A 699 1.09 -34.10 8.42
N SER A 700 2.27 -33.61 8.78
CA SER A 700 2.54 -32.81 9.98
C SER A 700 2.39 -31.31 9.72
N SER A 701 1.69 -30.89 8.66
CA SER A 701 1.52 -29.48 8.30
C SER A 701 0.66 -28.69 9.30
N MET A 702 -0.12 -29.37 10.14
CA MET A 702 -0.97 -28.75 11.15
C MET A 702 -1.04 -29.62 12.41
N HIS A 703 -0.82 -28.99 13.57
CA HIS A 703 -1.04 -29.60 14.89
C HIS A 703 -2.03 -28.75 15.67
N VAL A 704 -3.10 -29.37 16.16
CA VAL A 704 -4.13 -28.72 16.97
C VAL A 704 -3.95 -29.11 18.42
N ILE A 705 -3.86 -28.11 19.28
CA ILE A 705 -3.81 -28.26 20.74
C ILE A 705 -5.14 -27.70 21.27
N SER A 706 -6.03 -28.56 21.74
CA SER A 706 -7.41 -28.21 22.09
C SER A 706 -7.57 -27.52 23.45
N ASP A 707 -6.63 -27.75 24.35
CA ASP A 707 -6.69 -27.47 25.79
C ASP A 707 -5.47 -26.66 26.26
N ALA A 708 -4.93 -25.82 25.38
CA ALA A 708 -3.85 -24.91 25.73
C ALA A 708 -4.34 -23.86 26.74
N LEU A 709 -3.46 -23.46 27.65
CA LEU A 709 -3.76 -22.47 28.68
C LEU A 709 -3.14 -21.11 28.30
N VAL A 710 -3.96 -20.06 28.35
CA VAL A 710 -3.55 -18.68 28.06
C VAL A 710 -3.91 -17.76 29.21
N ASP A 711 -3.17 -16.67 29.34
CA ASP A 711 -3.42 -15.66 30.35
C ASP A 711 -4.77 -14.95 30.17
N THR A 712 -5.34 -14.44 31.25
CA THR A 712 -6.62 -13.72 31.24
C THR A 712 -6.60 -12.40 30.47
N SER A 713 -5.43 -11.82 30.19
CA SER A 713 -5.28 -10.59 29.40
C SER A 713 -5.82 -10.67 27.98
N VAL A 714 -5.95 -11.87 27.40
CA VAL A 714 -6.54 -12.02 26.06
C VAL A 714 -8.07 -11.98 26.08
N ARG A 715 -8.70 -11.87 27.24
CA ARG A 715 -10.16 -11.78 27.36
C ARG A 715 -10.66 -10.52 26.66
N GLY A 716 -11.63 -10.69 25.76
CA GLY A 716 -12.18 -9.59 24.96
C GLY A 716 -11.33 -9.19 23.75
N ALA A 717 -10.28 -9.96 23.43
CA ALA A 717 -9.56 -9.83 22.17
C ALA A 717 -10.51 -9.96 20.98
N LYS A 718 -10.29 -9.15 19.95
CA LYS A 718 -11.05 -9.17 18.70
C LYS A 718 -10.39 -10.11 17.70
N VAL A 719 -11.20 -10.62 16.78
CA VAL A 719 -10.73 -11.45 15.67
C VAL A 719 -9.62 -10.72 14.92
N LEU A 720 -8.51 -11.43 14.63
CA LEU A 720 -7.25 -10.92 14.06
C LEU A 720 -6.34 -10.08 14.98
N ASP A 721 -6.69 -9.90 16.26
CA ASP A 721 -5.76 -9.33 17.25
C ASP A 721 -4.52 -10.23 17.38
N LYS A 722 -3.36 -9.60 17.56
CA LYS A 722 -2.05 -10.25 17.48
C LYS A 722 -1.34 -10.16 18.83
N PHE A 723 -0.75 -11.27 19.25
CA PHE A 723 -0.09 -11.41 20.53
C PHE A 723 1.27 -12.06 20.35
N GLN A 724 2.22 -11.68 21.20
CA GLN A 724 3.41 -12.49 21.42
C GLN A 724 3.12 -13.41 22.60
N PHE A 725 3.06 -14.72 22.36
CA PHE A 725 3.11 -15.69 23.45
C PHE A 725 4.58 -15.84 23.84
N GLU A 726 4.90 -15.35 25.04
CA GLU A 726 6.28 -15.21 25.48
C GLU A 726 7.03 -16.54 25.37
N ARG A 727 8.26 -16.49 24.82
CA ARG A 727 9.13 -17.66 24.55
C ARG A 727 8.62 -18.67 23.52
N VAL A 728 7.38 -18.54 23.05
CA VAL A 728 6.77 -19.47 22.08
C VAL A 728 6.79 -18.89 20.66
N GLY A 729 6.16 -17.74 20.44
CA GLY A 729 5.95 -17.22 19.09
C GLY A 729 4.95 -16.08 19.01
N TYR A 730 4.60 -15.71 17.80
CA TYR A 730 3.54 -14.75 17.52
C TYR A 730 2.27 -15.47 17.09
N PHE A 731 1.15 -15.07 17.67
CA PHE A 731 -0.15 -15.68 17.50
C PHE A 731 -1.19 -14.63 17.14
N SER A 732 -2.23 -15.06 16.44
CA SER A 732 -3.37 -14.22 16.09
C SER A 732 -4.67 -14.93 16.44
N LEU A 733 -5.65 -14.20 16.94
CA LEU A 733 -6.98 -14.75 17.19
C LEU A 733 -7.66 -15.09 15.86
N ASP A 734 -8.06 -16.35 15.69
CA ASP A 734 -8.68 -16.88 14.47
C ASP A 734 -10.17 -16.49 14.39
N PRO A 735 -10.73 -16.28 13.18
CA PRO A 735 -12.16 -16.04 12.98
C PRO A 735 -13.11 -17.12 13.52
N ASP A 736 -12.65 -18.36 13.74
CA ASP A 736 -13.44 -19.41 14.40
C ASP A 736 -13.63 -19.16 15.91
N SER A 737 -13.00 -18.12 16.47
CA SER A 737 -13.14 -17.78 17.89
C SER A 737 -14.51 -17.21 18.21
N THR A 738 -15.06 -17.61 19.35
CA THR A 738 -16.31 -17.11 19.92
C THR A 738 -16.06 -16.59 21.33
N ALA A 739 -17.09 -16.01 21.97
CA ALA A 739 -17.00 -15.56 23.37
C ALA A 739 -16.67 -16.70 24.36
N GLU A 740 -17.04 -17.94 24.02
CA GLU A 740 -16.87 -19.13 24.86
C GLU A 740 -15.64 -19.95 24.48
N LYS A 741 -15.20 -19.88 23.22
CA LYS A 741 -14.07 -20.64 22.70
C LYS A 741 -13.09 -19.74 21.97
N LEU A 742 -11.92 -19.52 22.56
CA LEU A 742 -10.81 -18.82 21.93
C LEU A 742 -9.98 -19.77 21.05
N VAL A 743 -9.66 -19.33 19.84
CA VAL A 743 -8.85 -20.08 18.88
C VAL A 743 -7.70 -19.20 18.40
N PHE A 744 -6.46 -19.65 18.58
CA PHE A 744 -5.27 -18.93 18.15
C PHE A 744 -4.53 -19.66 17.04
N ASN A 745 -4.11 -18.92 16.02
CA ASN A 745 -3.21 -19.39 14.97
C ASN A 745 -1.78 -18.94 15.28
N ARG A 746 -0.81 -19.86 15.21
CA ARG A 746 0.61 -19.47 15.19
C ARG A 746 0.94 -18.79 13.87
N THR A 747 1.27 -17.50 13.92
CA THR A 747 1.69 -16.72 12.75
C THR A 747 3.11 -17.10 12.35
N VAL A 748 4.07 -16.95 13.29
CA VAL A 748 5.50 -17.22 13.09
C VAL A 748 6.20 -17.48 14.44
N THR A 749 7.32 -18.20 14.42
CA THR A 749 8.17 -18.45 15.59
C THR A 749 9.03 -17.21 15.95
N LEU A 750 9.63 -17.18 17.14
CA LEU A 750 10.45 -16.04 17.58
C LEU A 750 11.82 -15.94 16.88
N LYS A 751 12.40 -17.08 16.52
CA LYS A 751 13.70 -17.19 15.85
C LYS A 751 13.67 -18.33 14.85
N GLU A 752 14.43 -18.18 13.77
CA GLU A 752 14.79 -19.28 12.88
C GLU A 752 15.86 -20.14 13.56
N ASP A 753 15.77 -21.46 13.39
CA ASP A 753 16.80 -22.39 13.85
C ASP A 753 17.86 -22.57 12.75
N PRO A 754 19.10 -22.07 12.94
CA PRO A 754 20.16 -22.19 11.94
C PRO A 754 20.65 -23.63 11.74
N GLY A 755 20.36 -24.54 12.67
CA GLY A 755 20.85 -25.93 12.67
C GLY A 755 20.02 -26.91 11.85
N LYS A 756 18.93 -26.44 11.22
CA LYS A 756 18.01 -27.27 10.40
C LYS A 756 17.90 -26.80 8.94
N MET A 757 18.88 -26.02 8.47
CA MET A 757 18.98 -25.57 7.07
C MET A 757 19.24 -26.71 6.09
#